data_AF-A0A369RQK7-F1
#
_entry.id   AF-A0A369RQK7-F1
#
_cell.length_a   1.000
_cell.length_b   1.000
_cell.length_c   1.000
_cell.angle_alpha   90.00
_cell.angle_beta   90.00
_cell.angle_gamma   90.00
#
_symmetry.space_group_name_H-M   'P 1'
#
loop_
_entity.id
_entity.type
_entity.pdbx_description
1 polymer ?
#
loop_
_entity_poly.entity_id
_entity_poly.type
_entity_poly.pdbx_seq_one_letter_code
_entity_poly.pdbx_strand_id
1 'polypeptide(L)'
;MAACGKTIAVYQAVQKIAKEGLFNRHGCHWIKIGLIRDQELLLILQNLCITLNIPLDGNCRTLDSVYAKLKKEFGEKEDLYKRLLVIDDVWNDHLRYLDFAPRSIVTMRIKPERFLDGYIYVKVPANLTEEEAMQVLMKHRPKTDQVALKNNNSVKKLLDHTKCLPLAVDLIGRHGLTGEEDWKKAIELIMGAKSRYTMEYNGENAYGTFNYSIQELKQTGQSYEHFISLGVFKRVKVPVSTIAIYWNLNEHDTIAILETFDSYTLLKYWNENGGYITIHDLIIDYLRQPDVASVDLLKLHQELIAKYFNKYDGNWSKCVGDKYMRDNLIYHVVKTKNKQYLREIINDFNYMSTRMNFDNELYGILYDLKFCCNRGPYQEQVNAKCDVLLRLLEQYRSCIDPAIMDMVQIFLILAEKDNWLYLRAFELAKSNIKTRKAKYWMILDMYSGKTEKANWIKRKSLGKIRNDSSICSSNPRFGPLEIINTKYNGTFECTVSITDSENGTQRWEVPLPFQYIAELKISADGNIVALCERMGENLVWTIYDSNKNLKLIFKAGTKSESQHQKFHSLAFSPDDAPSIMTLSQDRKLVQFWEASGIKIQLKSEVISIQNPIQSCKWIRNGNGAIFLWKLSVCTKCEDKNTRTTSEAIEKQELTAKERGKNQDKQQIEDKNNKEEI
;
A
#
# COMPACT_ATOMS: atom_id res chain seq x y z
N MET A 1 -30.67 4.03 5.50
CA MET A 1 -31.29 2.69 5.71
C MET A 1 -30.79 1.70 4.67
N ALA A 2 -30.67 0.41 5.00
CA ALA A 2 -30.39 -0.65 4.02
C ALA A 2 -31.58 -0.84 3.06
N ALA A 3 -31.34 -1.40 1.87
CA ALA A 3 -32.38 -1.77 0.89
C ALA A 3 -33.31 -0.65 0.36
N CYS A 4 -33.07 0.62 0.71
CA CYS A 4 -33.83 1.77 0.20
C CYS A 4 -33.42 2.24 -1.22
N GLY A 5 -32.69 1.42 -1.99
CA GLY A 5 -32.38 1.72 -3.40
C GLY A 5 -31.20 2.65 -3.69
N LYS A 6 -30.38 3.06 -2.70
CA LYS A 6 -29.22 3.97 -2.90
C LYS A 6 -28.30 3.57 -4.05
N THR A 7 -27.84 2.32 -4.07
CA THR A 7 -26.95 1.78 -5.11
C THR A 7 -27.58 1.88 -6.50
N ILE A 8 -28.88 1.59 -6.61
CA ILE A 8 -29.63 1.69 -7.88
C ILE A 8 -29.79 3.14 -8.31
N ALA A 9 -30.10 4.04 -7.39
CA ALA A 9 -30.22 5.47 -7.68
C ALA A 9 -28.90 6.05 -8.20
N VAL A 10 -27.77 5.71 -7.56
CA VAL A 10 -26.43 6.11 -8.03
C VAL A 10 -26.13 5.51 -9.40
N TYR A 11 -26.38 4.21 -9.59
CA TYR A 11 -26.18 3.55 -10.87
C TYR A 11 -26.95 4.25 -12.00
N GLN A 12 -28.24 4.54 -11.81
CA GLN A 12 -29.06 5.22 -12.80
C GLN A 12 -28.58 6.65 -13.08
N ALA A 13 -28.19 7.39 -12.05
CA ALA A 13 -27.65 8.74 -12.19
C ALA A 13 -26.34 8.74 -13.01
N VAL A 14 -25.41 7.84 -12.66
CA VAL A 14 -24.14 7.69 -13.38
C VAL A 14 -24.38 7.24 -14.82
N GLN A 15 -25.29 6.31 -15.06
CA GLN A 15 -25.62 5.84 -16.41
C GLN A 15 -26.22 6.95 -17.27
N LYS A 16 -27.11 7.79 -16.70
CA LYS A 16 -27.68 8.95 -17.39
C LYS A 16 -26.59 9.95 -17.78
N ILE A 17 -25.76 10.35 -16.82
CA ILE A 17 -24.69 11.34 -17.04
C ILE A 17 -23.60 10.78 -17.99
N ALA A 18 -23.33 9.47 -17.94
CA ALA A 18 -22.42 8.83 -18.88
C ALA A 18 -22.93 8.93 -20.33
N LYS A 19 -24.24 8.77 -20.57
CA LYS A 19 -24.85 8.97 -21.89
C LYS A 19 -24.74 10.41 -22.39
N GLU A 20 -24.69 11.38 -21.47
CA GLU A 20 -24.46 12.80 -21.77
C GLU A 20 -22.96 13.12 -22.04
N GLY A 21 -22.08 12.13 -21.89
CA GLY A 21 -20.68 12.20 -22.29
C GLY A 21 -19.69 12.73 -21.25
N LEU A 22 -20.15 13.01 -20.03
CA LEU A 22 -19.34 13.65 -18.98
C LEU A 22 -18.11 12.84 -18.53
N PHE A 23 -18.13 11.51 -18.73
CA PHE A 23 -17.08 10.59 -18.30
C PHE A 23 -16.35 9.90 -19.46
N ASN A 24 -16.63 10.27 -20.72
CA ASN A 24 -16.17 9.49 -21.89
C ASN A 24 -14.65 9.46 -22.07
N ARG A 25 -13.91 10.45 -21.52
CA ARG A 25 -12.44 10.52 -21.63
C ARG A 25 -11.69 9.86 -20.46
N HIS A 26 -12.25 9.91 -19.25
CA HIS A 26 -11.56 9.49 -18.02
C HIS A 26 -12.23 8.31 -17.31
N GLY A 27 -13.44 7.94 -17.71
CA GLY A 27 -14.18 6.79 -17.20
C GLY A 27 -14.73 6.93 -15.77
N CYS A 28 -15.34 5.85 -15.31
CA CYS A 28 -15.90 5.69 -13.96
C CYS A 28 -15.32 4.41 -13.35
N HIS A 29 -14.99 4.44 -12.07
CA HIS A 29 -14.52 3.27 -11.32
C HIS A 29 -15.46 3.01 -10.14
N TRP A 30 -15.90 1.77 -9.96
CA TRP A 30 -16.84 1.38 -8.92
C TRP A 30 -16.18 0.41 -7.94
N ILE A 31 -16.13 0.78 -6.65
CA ILE A 31 -15.61 -0.07 -5.58
C ILE A 31 -16.72 -0.34 -4.55
N LYS A 32 -16.91 -1.61 -4.18
CA LYS A 32 -17.80 -2.01 -3.08
C LYS A 32 -16.96 -2.22 -1.82
N ILE A 33 -17.27 -1.49 -0.75
CA ILE A 33 -16.57 -1.58 0.54
C ILE A 33 -17.28 -2.59 1.44
N GLY A 34 -18.54 -2.34 1.79
CA GLY A 34 -19.31 -3.17 2.72
C GLY A 34 -18.81 -3.07 4.17
N LEU A 35 -19.29 -3.99 5.01
CA LEU A 35 -18.87 -4.08 6.42
C LEU A 35 -17.54 -4.85 6.50
N ILE A 36 -16.44 -4.13 6.67
CA ILE A 36 -15.08 -4.67 6.70
C ILE A 36 -14.28 -4.11 7.89
N ARG A 37 -13.05 -4.58 8.11
CA ARG A 37 -12.09 -4.01 9.07
C ARG A 37 -10.99 -3.22 8.34
N ASP A 38 -10.22 -2.40 9.05
CA ASP A 38 -9.09 -1.62 8.51
C ASP A 38 -8.13 -2.43 7.63
N GLN A 39 -7.81 -3.67 8.04
CA GLN A 39 -6.94 -4.54 7.25
C GLN A 39 -7.57 -4.95 5.92
N GLU A 40 -8.87 -5.21 5.89
CA GLU A 40 -9.59 -5.53 4.65
C GLU A 40 -9.70 -4.28 3.76
N LEU A 41 -9.92 -3.11 4.35
CA LEU A 41 -9.92 -1.84 3.62
C LEU A 41 -8.55 -1.53 3.00
N LEU A 42 -7.47 -1.72 3.75
CA LEU A 42 -6.10 -1.56 3.25
C LEU A 42 -5.90 -2.38 1.97
N LEU A 43 -6.36 -3.62 1.98
CA LEU A 43 -6.21 -4.51 0.83
C LEU A 43 -7.06 -4.05 -0.36
N ILE A 44 -8.30 -3.57 -0.12
CA ILE A 44 -9.14 -2.97 -1.16
C ILE A 44 -8.45 -1.74 -1.78
N LEU A 45 -7.87 -0.87 -0.96
CA LEU A 45 -7.19 0.34 -1.46
C LEU A 45 -5.88 0.02 -2.18
N GLN A 46 -5.14 -1.01 -1.74
CA GLN A 46 -3.98 -1.52 -2.49
C GLN A 46 -4.39 -2.07 -3.85
N ASN A 47 -5.51 -2.83 -3.91
CA ASN A 47 -6.06 -3.31 -5.18
C ASN A 47 -6.51 -2.17 -6.09
N LEU A 48 -7.09 -1.11 -5.51
CA LEU A 48 -7.44 0.08 -6.25
C LEU A 48 -6.18 0.75 -6.85
N CYS A 49 -5.09 0.86 -6.09
CA CYS A 49 -3.81 1.37 -6.62
C CYS A 49 -3.35 0.55 -7.83
N ILE A 50 -3.34 -0.78 -7.72
CA ILE A 50 -2.94 -1.68 -8.82
C ILE A 50 -3.85 -1.45 -10.04
N THR A 51 -5.18 -1.42 -9.84
CA THR A 51 -6.15 -1.23 -10.92
C THR A 51 -6.02 0.14 -11.61
N LEU A 52 -5.57 1.15 -10.88
CA LEU A 52 -5.32 2.50 -11.38
C LEU A 52 -3.88 2.70 -11.89
N ASN A 53 -3.07 1.64 -11.97
CA ASN A 53 -1.64 1.69 -12.32
C ASN A 53 -0.83 2.67 -11.44
N ILE A 54 -1.16 2.72 -10.15
CA ILE A 54 -0.42 3.47 -9.14
C ILE A 54 0.61 2.52 -8.49
N PRO A 55 1.92 2.81 -8.60
CA PRO A 55 2.95 1.94 -8.06
C PRO A 55 2.89 1.91 -6.52
N LEU A 56 2.78 0.70 -5.97
CA LEU A 56 2.88 0.43 -4.54
C LEU A 56 4.36 0.27 -4.16
N ASP A 57 4.90 1.23 -3.42
CA ASP A 57 6.25 1.14 -2.87
C ASP A 57 6.27 0.43 -1.50
N GLY A 58 7.47 0.21 -0.95
CA GLY A 58 7.65 -0.46 0.34
C GLY A 58 6.98 0.24 1.54
N ASN A 59 6.57 1.50 1.38
CA ASN A 59 5.90 2.30 2.41
C ASN A 59 4.39 2.04 2.45
N CYS A 60 3.79 1.48 1.40
CA CYS A 60 2.35 1.22 1.27
C CYS A 60 1.87 0.00 2.09
N ARG A 61 2.29 -0.12 3.36
CA ARG A 61 1.98 -1.26 4.26
C ARG A 61 0.86 -0.99 5.25
N THR A 62 0.52 0.27 5.47
CA THR A 62 -0.54 0.70 6.40
C THR A 62 -1.64 1.44 5.67
N LEU A 63 -2.82 1.50 6.27
CA LEU A 63 -3.96 2.19 5.69
C LEU A 63 -3.66 3.67 5.45
N ASP A 64 -3.00 4.35 6.39
CA ASP A 64 -2.60 5.75 6.26
C ASP A 64 -1.59 5.96 5.12
N SER A 65 -0.63 5.05 4.95
CA SER A 65 0.37 5.15 3.89
C SER A 65 -0.23 5.01 2.48
N VAL A 66 -1.14 4.06 2.30
CA VAL A 66 -1.84 3.84 1.02
C VAL A 66 -2.79 4.99 0.73
N TYR A 67 -3.49 5.46 1.75
CA TYR A 67 -4.33 6.65 1.67
C TYR A 67 -3.54 7.89 1.23
N ALA A 68 -2.40 8.19 1.88
CA ALA A 68 -1.55 9.32 1.52
C ALA A 68 -1.04 9.22 0.08
N LYS A 69 -0.69 8.01 -0.37
CA LYS A 69 -0.30 7.73 -1.75
C LYS A 69 -1.44 8.01 -2.73
N LEU A 70 -2.65 7.49 -2.48
CA LEU A 70 -3.82 7.75 -3.31
C LEU A 70 -4.14 9.25 -3.37
N LYS A 71 -4.12 9.94 -2.23
CA LYS A 71 -4.40 11.38 -2.14
C LYS A 71 -3.41 12.20 -2.97
N LYS A 72 -2.12 11.85 -2.92
CA LYS A 72 -1.09 12.48 -3.75
C LYS A 72 -1.35 12.24 -5.24
N GLU A 73 -1.58 11.00 -5.65
CA GLU A 73 -1.71 10.63 -7.06
C GLU A 73 -2.96 11.22 -7.71
N PHE A 74 -4.09 11.28 -7.00
CA PHE A 74 -5.32 11.95 -7.45
C PHE A 74 -5.19 13.48 -7.48
N GLY A 75 -4.27 14.07 -6.70
CA GLY A 75 -3.97 15.50 -6.73
C GLY A 75 -3.01 15.90 -7.85
N GLU A 76 -2.06 15.03 -8.22
CA GLU A 76 -1.01 15.35 -9.20
C GLU A 76 -1.35 14.92 -10.64
N LYS A 77 -2.10 13.81 -10.81
CA LYS A 77 -2.41 13.25 -12.14
C LYS A 77 -3.77 13.72 -12.64
N GLU A 78 -3.77 14.49 -13.73
CA GLU A 78 -4.99 15.03 -14.35
C GLU A 78 -6.01 13.95 -14.72
N ASP A 79 -5.56 12.79 -15.23
CA ASP A 79 -6.46 11.68 -15.59
C ASP A 79 -7.21 11.13 -14.36
N LEU A 80 -6.49 10.95 -13.24
CA LEU A 80 -7.10 10.46 -11.99
C LEU A 80 -7.99 11.53 -11.36
N TYR A 81 -7.56 12.79 -11.37
CA TYR A 81 -8.34 13.92 -10.87
C TYR A 81 -9.72 14.04 -11.54
N LYS A 82 -9.79 13.78 -12.85
CA LYS A 82 -11.02 13.90 -13.63
C LYS A 82 -11.91 12.65 -13.62
N ARG A 83 -11.40 11.51 -13.15
CA ARG A 83 -12.12 10.22 -13.08
C ARG A 83 -13.16 10.22 -11.97
N LEU A 84 -14.35 9.65 -12.23
CA LEU A 84 -15.37 9.45 -11.20
C LEU A 84 -15.09 8.16 -10.41
N LEU A 85 -15.06 8.26 -9.08
CA LEU A 85 -14.96 7.11 -8.19
C LEU A 85 -16.28 6.89 -7.42
N VAL A 86 -16.96 5.78 -7.66
CA VAL A 86 -18.14 5.38 -6.88
C VAL A 86 -17.72 4.40 -5.79
N ILE A 87 -17.96 4.78 -4.54
CA ILE A 87 -17.59 4.03 -3.34
C ILE A 87 -18.88 3.58 -2.63
N ASP A 88 -19.22 2.31 -2.82
CA ASP A 88 -20.52 1.76 -2.46
C ASP A 88 -20.48 1.00 -1.12
N ASP A 89 -21.53 1.21 -0.32
CA ASP A 89 -21.82 0.56 0.96
C ASP A 89 -20.74 0.76 2.04
N VAL A 90 -20.33 2.02 2.27
CA VAL A 90 -19.34 2.37 3.31
C VAL A 90 -19.98 2.35 4.70
N TRP A 91 -19.25 1.75 5.64
CA TRP A 91 -19.52 1.78 7.08
C TRP A 91 -18.57 2.80 7.76
N ASN A 92 -19.09 3.55 8.74
CA ASN A 92 -18.65 4.90 9.14
C ASN A 92 -17.13 5.14 9.25
N ASP A 93 -16.40 4.38 10.06
CA ASP A 93 -15.03 4.73 10.47
C ASP A 93 -14.03 4.79 9.31
N HIS A 94 -14.36 4.16 8.19
CA HIS A 94 -13.53 4.12 6.98
C HIS A 94 -13.65 5.34 6.10
N LEU A 95 -14.66 6.20 6.30
CA LEU A 95 -14.91 7.37 5.45
C LEU A 95 -13.68 8.29 5.37
N ARG A 96 -12.92 8.42 6.47
CA ARG A 96 -11.69 9.22 6.55
C ARG A 96 -10.58 8.79 5.58
N TYR A 97 -10.64 7.58 5.05
CA TYR A 97 -9.66 7.02 4.10
C TYR A 97 -10.15 7.05 2.65
N LEU A 98 -11.29 7.68 2.38
CA LEU A 98 -11.99 7.59 1.10
C LEU A 98 -12.19 8.98 0.45
N ASP A 99 -11.70 10.04 1.08
CA ASP A 99 -11.76 11.42 0.58
C ASP A 99 -10.62 11.79 -0.40
N PHE A 100 -9.80 10.82 -0.81
CA PHE A 100 -8.66 11.07 -1.70
C PHE A 100 -9.07 11.40 -3.14
N ALA A 101 -10.28 11.02 -3.56
CA ALA A 101 -10.78 11.23 -4.93
C ALA A 101 -11.67 12.48 -5.00
N PRO A 102 -11.26 13.55 -5.70
CA PRO A 102 -12.01 14.81 -5.79
C PRO A 102 -13.40 14.68 -6.41
N ARG A 103 -13.58 13.70 -7.30
CA ARG A 103 -14.86 13.37 -7.94
C ARG A 103 -15.30 12.00 -7.46
N SER A 104 -16.03 11.97 -6.35
CA SER A 104 -16.48 10.71 -5.77
C SER A 104 -17.95 10.75 -5.34
N ILE A 105 -18.59 9.59 -5.40
CA ILE A 105 -19.93 9.36 -4.86
C ILE A 105 -19.79 8.26 -3.82
N VAL A 106 -20.17 8.55 -2.57
CA VAL A 106 -20.10 7.58 -1.48
C VAL A 106 -21.52 7.22 -1.06
N THR A 107 -21.85 5.92 -1.02
CA THR A 107 -23.12 5.46 -0.45
C THR A 107 -22.89 4.93 0.95
N MET A 108 -23.73 5.36 1.91
CA MET A 108 -23.63 4.98 3.33
C MET A 108 -25.00 4.60 3.88
N ARG A 109 -25.03 3.67 4.84
CA ARG A 109 -26.28 3.28 5.53
C ARG A 109 -26.65 4.23 6.65
N ILE A 110 -25.62 4.71 7.35
CA ILE A 110 -25.68 5.55 8.55
C ILE A 110 -25.12 6.92 8.18
N LYS A 111 -25.74 7.97 8.71
CA LYS A 111 -25.23 9.35 8.56
C LYS A 111 -23.93 9.45 9.37
N PRO A 112 -22.80 9.89 8.78
CA PRO A 112 -21.58 10.10 9.55
C PRO A 112 -21.77 11.28 10.52
N GLU A 113 -21.12 11.23 11.68
CA GLU A 113 -21.17 12.31 12.69
C GLU A 113 -20.54 13.61 12.17
N ARG A 114 -19.48 13.46 11.36
CA ARG A 114 -18.80 14.56 10.69
C ARG A 114 -18.76 14.30 9.20
N PHE A 115 -19.16 15.30 8.44
CA PHE A 115 -18.99 15.27 6.99
C PHE A 115 -17.55 15.61 6.64
N LEU A 116 -17.05 14.99 5.58
CA LEU A 116 -15.80 15.40 4.95
C LEU A 116 -16.03 16.72 4.22
N ASP A 117 -15.06 17.62 4.30
CA ASP A 117 -15.12 18.90 3.59
C ASP A 117 -15.27 18.65 2.07
N GLY A 118 -16.17 19.40 1.43
CA GLY A 118 -16.43 19.30 -0.01
C GLY A 118 -17.49 18.27 -0.44
N TYR A 119 -18.05 17.48 0.49
CA TYR A 119 -19.14 16.56 0.18
C TYR A 119 -20.53 17.18 0.34
N ILE A 120 -21.43 16.89 -0.62
CA ILE A 120 -22.85 17.24 -0.53
C ILE A 120 -23.62 16.03 0.00
N TYR A 121 -24.32 16.21 1.12
CA TYR A 121 -25.16 15.16 1.68
C TYR A 121 -26.52 15.11 1.00
N VAL A 122 -26.84 13.97 0.38
CA VAL A 122 -28.15 13.69 -0.20
C VAL A 122 -28.86 12.64 0.64
N LYS A 123 -29.90 13.05 1.38
CA LYS A 123 -30.74 12.12 2.14
C LYS A 123 -31.67 11.37 1.19
N VAL A 124 -31.44 10.07 1.04
CA VAL A 124 -32.38 9.19 0.32
C VAL A 124 -33.50 8.77 1.27
N PRO A 125 -34.78 8.95 0.89
CA PRO A 125 -35.91 8.43 1.65
C PRO A 125 -35.74 6.94 1.92
N ALA A 126 -36.11 6.50 3.12
CA ALA A 126 -35.99 5.10 3.48
C ALA A 126 -36.98 4.21 2.69
N ASN A 127 -38.12 4.79 2.32
CA ASN A 127 -39.29 4.09 1.80
C ASN A 127 -39.78 4.82 0.56
N LEU A 128 -40.40 4.09 -0.36
CA LEU A 128 -41.14 4.67 -1.48
C LEU A 128 -42.44 5.27 -0.96
N THR A 129 -43.01 6.21 -1.72
CA THR A 129 -44.42 6.55 -1.58
C THR A 129 -45.29 5.35 -1.96
N GLU A 130 -46.53 5.29 -1.47
CA GLU A 130 -47.47 4.22 -1.86
C GLU A 130 -47.68 4.15 -3.38
N GLU A 131 -47.72 5.31 -4.04
CA GLU A 131 -47.85 5.40 -5.50
C GLU A 131 -46.64 4.81 -6.23
N GLU A 132 -45.43 5.17 -5.80
CA GLU A 132 -44.18 4.60 -6.34
C GLU A 132 -44.08 3.10 -6.07
N ALA A 133 -44.44 2.65 -4.86
CA ALA A 133 -44.45 1.23 -4.51
C ALA A 133 -45.46 0.45 -5.39
N MET A 134 -46.65 1.00 -5.60
CA MET A 134 -47.64 0.43 -6.51
C MET A 134 -47.11 0.37 -7.96
N GLN A 135 -46.41 1.41 -8.43
CA GLN A 135 -45.76 1.39 -9.75
C GLN A 135 -44.71 0.29 -9.87
N VAL A 136 -43.92 0.04 -8.82
CA VAL A 136 -42.96 -1.06 -8.79
C VAL A 136 -43.68 -2.41 -8.90
N LEU A 137 -44.77 -2.63 -8.16
CA LEU A 137 -45.58 -3.85 -8.28
C LEU A 137 -46.16 -4.02 -9.69
N MET A 138 -46.71 -2.96 -10.26
CA MET A 138 -47.32 -2.96 -11.59
C MET A 138 -46.32 -3.26 -12.71
N LYS A 139 -45.03 -2.96 -12.52
CA LYS A 139 -43.98 -3.24 -13.52
C LYS A 139 -43.84 -4.74 -13.82
N HIS A 140 -44.20 -5.59 -12.87
CA HIS A 140 -44.15 -7.05 -13.01
C HIS A 140 -45.44 -7.65 -13.57
N ARG A 141 -46.39 -6.82 -14.03
CA ARG A 141 -47.73 -7.24 -14.45
C ARG A 141 -48.06 -6.78 -15.87
N PRO A 142 -48.85 -7.56 -16.63
CA PRO A 142 -49.52 -7.07 -17.83
C PRO A 142 -50.37 -5.84 -17.53
N LYS A 143 -50.51 -4.92 -18.49
CA LYS A 143 -51.29 -3.68 -18.33
C LYS A 143 -52.76 -3.95 -17.95
N THR A 144 -53.31 -5.08 -18.37
CA THR A 144 -54.70 -5.51 -18.10
C THR A 144 -54.99 -5.70 -16.61
N ASP A 145 -53.98 -6.10 -15.83
CA ASP A 145 -54.17 -6.51 -14.43
C ASP A 145 -53.93 -5.35 -13.45
N GLN A 146 -53.38 -4.24 -13.94
CA GLN A 146 -52.97 -3.11 -13.11
C GLN A 146 -54.15 -2.38 -12.47
N VAL A 147 -55.31 -2.34 -13.14
CA VAL A 147 -56.52 -1.71 -12.60
C VAL A 147 -57.08 -2.51 -11.43
N ALA A 148 -57.12 -3.84 -11.55
CA ALA A 148 -57.55 -4.74 -10.48
C ALA A 148 -56.60 -4.66 -9.27
N LEU A 149 -55.29 -4.58 -9.52
CA LEU A 149 -54.27 -4.46 -8.48
C LEU A 149 -54.41 -3.19 -7.64
N LYS A 150 -54.66 -2.03 -8.27
CA LYS A 150 -54.85 -0.74 -7.56
C LYS A 150 -56.05 -0.74 -6.61
N ASN A 151 -57.09 -1.49 -6.97
CA ASN A 151 -58.33 -1.57 -6.21
C ASN A 151 -58.32 -2.69 -5.16
N ASN A 152 -57.24 -3.48 -5.09
CA ASN A 152 -57.13 -4.60 -4.16
C ASN A 152 -56.74 -4.11 -2.74
N ASN A 153 -57.61 -4.36 -1.77
CA ASN A 153 -57.40 -3.95 -0.38
C ASN A 153 -56.26 -4.72 0.31
N SER A 154 -56.06 -6.00 -0.03
CA SER A 154 -54.95 -6.79 0.49
C SER A 154 -53.60 -6.27 -0.02
N VAL A 155 -53.52 -5.78 -1.25
CA VAL A 155 -52.30 -5.13 -1.77
C VAL A 155 -51.95 -3.87 -0.96
N LYS A 156 -52.94 -3.03 -0.65
CA LYS A 156 -52.72 -1.84 0.19
C LYS A 156 -52.22 -2.21 1.59
N LYS A 157 -52.85 -3.22 2.22
CA LYS A 157 -52.38 -3.75 3.52
C LYS A 157 -50.94 -4.26 3.43
N LEU A 158 -50.59 -4.98 2.37
CA LEU A 158 -49.23 -5.49 2.18
C LEU A 158 -48.19 -4.36 2.02
N LEU A 159 -48.52 -3.29 1.29
CA LEU A 159 -47.66 -2.12 1.15
C LEU A 159 -47.42 -1.41 2.50
N ASP A 160 -48.46 -1.31 3.33
CA ASP A 160 -48.35 -0.77 4.70
C ASP A 160 -47.43 -1.65 5.58
N HIS A 161 -47.61 -2.98 5.54
CA HIS A 161 -46.80 -3.92 6.32
C HIS A 161 -45.32 -3.96 5.87
N THR A 162 -45.07 -3.86 4.57
CA THR A 162 -43.69 -3.75 4.04
C THR A 162 -43.09 -2.35 4.27
N LYS A 163 -43.91 -1.41 4.74
CA LYS A 163 -43.67 0.04 4.78
C LYS A 163 -43.15 0.57 3.44
N CYS A 164 -43.58 0.02 2.32
CA CYS A 164 -43.13 0.44 0.99
C CYS A 164 -41.59 0.42 0.79
N LEU A 165 -40.87 -0.49 1.45
CA LEU A 165 -39.43 -0.66 1.27
C LEU A 165 -39.15 -1.20 -0.16
N PRO A 166 -38.33 -0.53 -1.01
CA PRO A 166 -38.16 -0.89 -2.42
C PRO A 166 -37.85 -2.38 -2.67
N LEU A 167 -36.94 -2.96 -1.89
CA LEU A 167 -36.56 -4.38 -2.03
C LEU A 167 -37.71 -5.32 -1.66
N ALA A 168 -38.44 -5.05 -0.58
CA ALA A 168 -39.57 -5.87 -0.13
C ALA A 168 -40.72 -5.85 -1.14
N VAL A 169 -40.99 -4.67 -1.72
CA VAL A 169 -42.00 -4.48 -2.76
C VAL A 169 -41.60 -5.20 -4.06
N ASP A 170 -40.34 -5.07 -4.50
CA ASP A 170 -39.85 -5.78 -5.69
C ASP A 170 -39.87 -7.30 -5.51
N LEU A 171 -39.54 -7.81 -4.31
CA LEU A 171 -39.62 -9.23 -3.98
C LEU A 171 -41.03 -9.78 -4.20
N ILE A 172 -42.03 -9.21 -3.52
CA ILE A 172 -43.41 -9.70 -3.60
C ILE A 172 -43.98 -9.49 -5.01
N GLY A 173 -43.67 -8.38 -5.66
CA GLY A 173 -44.18 -8.07 -7.01
C GLY A 173 -43.87 -9.15 -8.05
N ARG A 174 -42.72 -9.82 -7.94
CA ARG A 174 -42.31 -10.88 -8.87
C ARG A 174 -42.96 -12.24 -8.63
N HIS A 175 -43.62 -12.47 -7.50
CA HIS A 175 -44.30 -13.74 -7.21
C HIS A 175 -45.60 -13.91 -7.99
N GLY A 176 -46.02 -12.90 -8.76
CA GLY A 176 -47.15 -13.05 -9.68
C GLY A 176 -48.52 -13.25 -9.03
N LEU A 177 -48.68 -12.96 -7.72
CA LEU A 177 -49.91 -13.18 -6.94
C LEU A 177 -51.18 -12.61 -7.61
N THR A 178 -52.06 -13.43 -8.15
CA THR A 178 -53.20 -12.95 -8.95
C THR A 178 -54.48 -12.79 -8.12
N GLY A 179 -54.77 -13.71 -7.21
CA GLY A 179 -56.03 -13.75 -6.47
C GLY A 179 -55.97 -13.12 -5.09
N GLU A 180 -57.12 -12.69 -4.56
CA GLU A 180 -57.25 -12.13 -3.21
C GLU A 180 -56.73 -13.10 -2.12
N GLU A 181 -57.00 -14.40 -2.27
CA GLU A 181 -56.52 -15.42 -1.34
C GLU A 181 -54.99 -15.60 -1.38
N ASP A 182 -54.37 -15.46 -2.55
CA ASP A 182 -52.90 -15.49 -2.70
C ASP A 182 -52.27 -14.32 -1.92
N TRP A 183 -52.87 -13.13 -2.03
CA TRP A 183 -52.44 -11.94 -1.30
C TRP A 183 -52.61 -12.11 0.21
N LYS A 184 -53.73 -12.65 0.67
CA LYS A 184 -53.95 -12.93 2.11
C LYS A 184 -52.94 -13.93 2.65
N LYS A 185 -52.71 -15.05 1.95
CA LYS A 185 -51.71 -16.05 2.33
C LYS A 185 -50.31 -15.43 2.44
N ALA A 186 -49.94 -14.59 1.48
CA ALA A 186 -48.66 -13.89 1.50
C ALA A 186 -48.56 -12.95 2.72
N ILE A 187 -49.59 -12.16 3.01
CA ILE A 187 -49.65 -11.27 4.18
C ILE A 187 -49.47 -12.08 5.48
N GLU A 188 -50.20 -13.18 5.65
CA GLU A 188 -50.12 -14.01 6.85
C GLU A 188 -48.70 -14.57 7.07
N LEU A 189 -48.06 -15.06 6.02
CA LEU A 189 -46.69 -15.58 6.09
C LEU A 189 -45.64 -14.48 6.35
N ILE A 190 -45.81 -13.31 5.76
CA ILE A 190 -44.92 -12.15 5.98
C ILE A 190 -45.06 -11.65 7.41
N MET A 191 -46.28 -11.57 7.94
CA MET A 191 -46.56 -11.11 9.31
C MET A 191 -46.17 -12.13 10.38
N GLY A 192 -46.32 -13.42 10.10
CA GLY A 192 -45.94 -14.49 11.01
C GLY A 192 -44.42 -14.66 11.16
N ALA A 193 -43.64 -14.15 10.20
CA ALA A 193 -42.18 -14.22 10.22
C ALA A 193 -41.60 -13.21 11.22
N LYS A 194 -41.27 -13.68 12.42
CA LYS A 194 -40.55 -12.90 13.43
C LYS A 194 -39.07 -13.24 13.39
N SER A 195 -38.22 -12.24 13.15
CA SER A 195 -36.79 -12.37 13.42
C SER A 195 -36.55 -12.20 14.92
N ARG A 196 -35.88 -13.17 15.57
CA ARG A 196 -35.39 -12.99 16.96
C ARG A 196 -34.21 -12.02 17.05
N TYR A 197 -33.61 -11.71 15.91
CA TYR A 197 -32.49 -10.78 15.81
C TYR A 197 -33.02 -9.46 15.27
N THR A 198 -33.06 -8.44 16.13
CA THR A 198 -33.11 -7.04 15.72
C THR A 198 -31.80 -6.75 14.99
N MET A 199 -31.80 -6.89 13.67
CA MET A 199 -30.68 -6.38 12.90
C MET A 199 -30.80 -4.85 12.95
N GLU A 200 -30.16 -4.20 13.93
CA GLU A 200 -30.30 -2.76 14.28
C GLU A 200 -30.19 -1.77 13.10
N TYR A 201 -29.79 -2.24 11.91
CA TYR A 201 -29.61 -1.42 10.71
C TYR A 201 -30.15 -2.04 9.41
N ASN A 202 -30.85 -3.18 9.49
CA ASN A 202 -31.37 -3.90 8.32
C ASN A 202 -32.90 -3.94 8.38
N GLY A 203 -33.56 -3.58 7.27
CA GLY A 203 -35.00 -3.41 7.22
C GLY A 203 -35.77 -4.62 7.73
N GLU A 204 -36.31 -4.52 8.95
CA GLU A 204 -37.17 -5.53 9.58
C GLU A 204 -38.28 -6.00 8.63
N ASN A 205 -38.78 -5.09 7.80
CA ASN A 205 -39.85 -5.35 6.85
C ASN A 205 -39.44 -6.20 5.63
N ALA A 206 -38.14 -6.37 5.33
CA ALA A 206 -37.67 -7.25 4.26
C ALA A 206 -37.67 -8.72 4.70
N TYR A 207 -37.56 -8.98 6.01
CA TYR A 207 -37.41 -10.34 6.54
C TYR A 207 -38.62 -11.23 6.22
N GLY A 208 -39.83 -10.72 6.46
CA GLY A 208 -41.05 -11.47 6.14
C GLY A 208 -41.18 -11.78 4.66
N THR A 209 -40.71 -10.87 3.79
CA THR A 209 -40.73 -11.08 2.34
C THR A 209 -39.74 -12.15 1.89
N PHE A 210 -38.54 -12.20 2.49
CA PHE A 210 -37.60 -13.30 2.25
C PHE A 210 -38.17 -14.63 2.71
N ASN A 211 -38.75 -14.69 3.92
CA ASN A 211 -39.35 -15.90 4.45
C ASN A 211 -40.45 -16.41 3.52
N TYR A 212 -41.32 -15.53 3.02
CA TYR A 212 -42.35 -15.90 2.04
C TYR A 212 -41.75 -16.57 0.79
N SER A 213 -40.81 -15.91 0.12
CA SER A 213 -40.15 -16.45 -1.08
C SER A 213 -39.49 -17.80 -0.84
N ILE A 214 -38.92 -17.99 0.34
CA ILE A 214 -38.21 -19.21 0.72
C ILE A 214 -39.19 -20.35 1.08
N GLN A 215 -40.34 -20.06 1.70
CA GLN A 215 -41.39 -21.05 1.92
C GLN A 215 -42.03 -21.51 0.62
N GLU A 216 -42.17 -20.63 -0.36
CA GLU A 216 -42.61 -21.01 -1.72
C GLU A 216 -41.58 -21.92 -2.39
N LEU A 217 -40.28 -21.64 -2.28
CA LEU A 217 -39.23 -22.57 -2.73
C LEU A 217 -39.30 -23.93 -2.02
N LYS A 218 -39.57 -23.96 -0.71
CA LYS A 218 -39.64 -25.21 0.07
C LYS A 218 -40.71 -26.17 -0.44
N GLN A 219 -41.82 -25.65 -0.95
CA GLN A 219 -42.88 -26.47 -1.56
C GLN A 219 -42.41 -27.19 -2.84
N THR A 220 -41.32 -26.72 -3.48
CA THR A 220 -40.73 -27.32 -4.69
C THR A 220 -39.61 -28.34 -4.41
N GLY A 221 -39.29 -28.62 -3.14
CA GLY A 221 -38.42 -29.73 -2.70
C GLY A 221 -36.91 -29.49 -2.87
N GLN A 222 -36.36 -29.70 -4.08
CA GLN A 222 -34.90 -29.68 -4.31
C GLN A 222 -34.31 -28.27 -4.35
N SER A 223 -35.10 -27.25 -4.66
CA SER A 223 -34.65 -25.87 -4.79
C SER A 223 -34.29 -25.22 -3.44
N TYR A 224 -34.86 -25.72 -2.34
CA TYR A 224 -34.64 -25.14 -1.02
C TYR A 224 -33.24 -25.42 -0.46
N GLU A 225 -32.75 -26.66 -0.52
CA GLU A 225 -31.41 -27.01 -0.01
C GLU A 225 -30.31 -26.29 -0.79
N HIS A 226 -30.45 -26.25 -2.12
CA HIS A 226 -29.57 -25.49 -2.99
C HIS A 226 -29.55 -24.01 -2.61
N PHE A 227 -30.72 -23.40 -2.35
CA PHE A 227 -30.78 -22.01 -1.92
C PHE A 227 -30.09 -21.75 -0.58
N ILE A 228 -30.36 -22.58 0.44
CA ILE A 228 -29.72 -22.46 1.76
C ILE A 228 -28.19 -22.58 1.64
N SER A 229 -27.71 -23.49 0.79
CA SER A 229 -26.28 -23.73 0.59
C SER A 229 -25.54 -22.48 0.08
N LEU A 230 -26.21 -21.54 -0.60
CA LEU A 230 -25.61 -20.29 -1.09
C LEU A 230 -25.12 -19.37 0.04
N GLY A 231 -25.59 -19.56 1.28
CA GLY A 231 -25.14 -18.81 2.45
C GLY A 231 -23.63 -18.94 2.74
N VAL A 232 -22.99 -19.98 2.19
CA VAL A 232 -21.54 -20.22 2.29
C VAL A 232 -20.71 -19.14 1.61
N PHE A 233 -21.22 -18.53 0.53
CA PHE A 233 -20.45 -17.63 -0.33
C PHE A 233 -20.27 -16.23 0.28
N LYS A 234 -19.17 -15.56 -0.08
CA LYS A 234 -18.97 -14.14 0.26
C LYS A 234 -19.93 -13.24 -0.52
N ARG A 235 -20.08 -11.99 -0.06
CA ARG A 235 -20.97 -10.95 -0.64
C ARG A 235 -20.41 -10.34 -1.93
N VAL A 236 -19.96 -11.20 -2.85
CA VAL A 236 -19.29 -10.88 -4.12
C VAL A 236 -19.98 -11.60 -5.27
N LYS A 237 -19.55 -11.32 -6.51
CA LYS A 237 -20.02 -12.07 -7.68
C LYS A 237 -19.55 -13.53 -7.58
N VAL A 238 -20.45 -14.48 -7.77
CA VAL A 238 -20.14 -15.92 -7.74
C VAL A 238 -20.40 -16.51 -9.14
N PRO A 239 -19.39 -17.07 -9.82
CA PRO A 239 -19.56 -17.73 -11.11
C PRO A 239 -20.51 -18.92 -11.05
N VAL A 240 -21.24 -19.17 -12.13
CA VAL A 240 -22.11 -20.37 -12.26
C VAL A 240 -21.29 -21.65 -12.12
N SER A 241 -20.10 -21.70 -12.73
CA SER A 241 -19.20 -22.85 -12.67
C SER A 241 -18.81 -23.20 -11.23
N THR A 242 -18.62 -22.21 -10.35
CA THR A 242 -18.34 -22.42 -8.93
C THR A 242 -19.50 -23.12 -8.22
N ILE A 243 -20.73 -22.71 -8.55
CA ILE A 243 -21.96 -23.25 -7.96
C ILE A 243 -22.23 -24.66 -8.50
N ALA A 244 -22.02 -24.87 -9.80
CA ALA A 244 -22.15 -26.18 -10.45
C ALA A 244 -21.22 -27.23 -9.80
N ILE A 245 -19.98 -26.85 -9.47
CA ILE A 245 -19.04 -27.71 -8.73
C ILE A 245 -19.58 -28.04 -7.34
N TYR A 246 -20.09 -27.03 -6.64
CA TYR A 246 -20.57 -27.20 -5.28
C TYR A 246 -21.80 -28.12 -5.20
N TRP A 247 -22.77 -27.88 -6.08
CA TRP A 247 -23.99 -28.69 -6.19
C TRP A 247 -23.76 -30.04 -6.90
N ASN A 248 -22.58 -30.22 -7.51
CA ASN A 248 -22.27 -31.39 -8.32
C ASN A 248 -23.28 -31.60 -9.46
N LEU A 249 -23.61 -30.50 -10.14
CA LEU A 249 -24.50 -30.44 -11.30
C LEU A 249 -23.74 -29.95 -12.52
N ASN A 250 -24.30 -30.18 -13.71
CA ASN A 250 -23.80 -29.52 -14.92
C ASN A 250 -24.26 -28.04 -14.93
N GLU A 251 -23.64 -27.22 -15.80
CA GLU A 251 -23.95 -25.78 -15.86
C GLU A 251 -25.39 -25.51 -16.30
N HIS A 252 -25.96 -26.31 -17.21
CA HIS A 252 -27.33 -26.13 -17.70
C HIS A 252 -28.35 -26.29 -16.57
N ASP A 253 -28.27 -27.38 -15.80
CA ASP A 253 -29.19 -27.65 -14.68
C ASP A 253 -28.98 -26.64 -13.55
N THR A 254 -27.72 -26.22 -13.34
CA THR A 254 -27.40 -25.14 -12.40
C THR A 254 -28.08 -23.83 -12.82
N ILE A 255 -27.99 -23.45 -14.09
CA ILE A 255 -28.62 -22.23 -14.63
C ILE A 255 -30.13 -22.27 -14.46
N ALA A 256 -30.79 -23.39 -14.76
CA ALA A 256 -32.24 -23.53 -14.59
C ALA A 256 -32.69 -23.29 -13.14
N ILE A 257 -31.93 -23.79 -12.16
CA ILE A 257 -32.18 -23.54 -10.73
C ILE A 257 -31.93 -22.06 -10.39
N LEU A 258 -30.84 -21.47 -10.90
CA LEU A 258 -30.49 -20.06 -10.65
C LEU A 258 -31.49 -19.09 -11.28
N GLU A 259 -32.01 -19.37 -12.47
CA GLU A 259 -33.07 -18.60 -13.13
C GLU A 259 -34.37 -18.67 -12.31
N THR A 260 -34.66 -19.83 -11.71
CA THR A 260 -35.75 -19.97 -10.74
C THR A 260 -35.51 -19.07 -9.53
N PHE A 261 -34.31 -19.01 -8.96
CA PHE A 261 -34.03 -18.11 -7.84
C PHE A 261 -34.06 -16.62 -8.22
N ASP A 262 -33.67 -16.27 -9.44
CA ASP A 262 -33.76 -14.90 -9.96
C ASP A 262 -35.22 -14.45 -10.17
N SER A 263 -36.08 -15.36 -10.63
CA SER A 263 -37.52 -15.09 -10.78
C SER A 263 -38.20 -14.80 -9.44
N TYR A 264 -37.76 -15.46 -8.34
CA TYR A 264 -38.17 -15.16 -6.97
C TYR A 264 -37.42 -13.98 -6.32
N THR A 265 -36.55 -13.28 -7.05
CA THR A 265 -35.74 -12.14 -6.57
C THR A 265 -34.80 -12.45 -5.41
N LEU A 266 -34.54 -13.73 -5.16
CA LEU A 266 -33.64 -14.19 -4.10
C LEU A 266 -32.17 -13.99 -4.47
N LEU A 267 -31.89 -13.86 -5.77
CA LEU A 267 -30.62 -13.43 -6.31
C LEU A 267 -30.85 -12.69 -7.64
N LYS A 268 -29.76 -12.31 -8.30
CA LYS A 268 -29.75 -11.84 -9.69
C LYS A 268 -28.79 -12.71 -10.48
N TYR A 269 -29.26 -13.28 -11.57
CA TYR A 269 -28.43 -14.05 -12.50
C TYR A 269 -28.03 -13.15 -13.69
N TRP A 270 -26.79 -13.27 -14.12
CA TRP A 270 -26.23 -12.52 -15.23
C TRP A 270 -25.62 -13.48 -16.23
N ASN A 271 -26.16 -13.52 -17.45
CA ASN A 271 -25.66 -14.36 -18.54
C ASN A 271 -24.55 -13.66 -19.33
N GLU A 272 -23.50 -13.22 -18.63
CA GLU A 272 -22.31 -12.58 -19.23
C GLU A 272 -21.06 -13.32 -18.74
N ASN A 273 -20.05 -13.48 -19.61
CA ASN A 273 -18.74 -14.05 -19.27
C ASN A 273 -18.79 -15.41 -18.54
N GLY A 274 -19.59 -16.35 -19.05
CA GLY A 274 -19.74 -17.70 -18.45
C GLY A 274 -20.74 -17.75 -17.28
N GLY A 275 -21.51 -16.69 -17.06
CA GLY A 275 -22.58 -16.68 -16.09
C GLY A 275 -22.11 -16.40 -14.66
N TYR A 276 -22.77 -15.48 -13.97
CA TYR A 276 -22.53 -15.27 -12.54
C TYR A 276 -23.80 -14.82 -11.81
N ILE A 277 -23.80 -14.99 -10.50
CA ILE A 277 -24.85 -14.47 -9.63
C ILE A 277 -24.36 -13.36 -8.72
N THR A 278 -25.30 -12.52 -8.30
CA THR A 278 -25.13 -11.57 -7.19
C THR A 278 -26.26 -11.77 -6.19
N ILE A 279 -25.91 -11.99 -4.93
CA ILE A 279 -26.86 -12.15 -3.83
C ILE A 279 -26.85 -10.88 -2.99
N HIS A 280 -28.04 -10.36 -2.67
CA HIS A 280 -28.15 -9.16 -1.84
C HIS A 280 -27.64 -9.46 -0.42
N ASP A 281 -26.91 -8.50 0.15
CA ASP A 281 -26.32 -8.60 1.49
C ASP A 281 -27.30 -9.07 2.56
N LEU A 282 -28.53 -8.54 2.54
CA LEU A 282 -29.60 -8.92 3.49
C LEU A 282 -30.05 -10.39 3.35
N ILE A 283 -29.97 -10.95 2.16
CA ILE A 283 -30.33 -12.36 1.91
C ILE A 283 -29.21 -13.26 2.45
N ILE A 284 -27.95 -12.87 2.25
CA ILE A 284 -26.82 -13.55 2.90
C ILE A 284 -26.93 -13.46 4.43
N ASP A 285 -27.33 -12.30 4.97
CA ASP A 285 -27.57 -12.14 6.41
C ASP A 285 -28.68 -13.07 6.91
N TYR A 286 -29.78 -13.14 6.17
CA TYR A 286 -30.90 -14.05 6.44
C TYR A 286 -30.42 -15.52 6.44
N LEU A 287 -29.71 -15.95 5.41
CA LEU A 287 -29.18 -17.31 5.27
C LEU A 287 -28.15 -17.71 6.33
N ARG A 288 -27.59 -16.75 7.06
CA ARG A 288 -26.60 -16.98 8.12
C ARG A 288 -27.20 -16.91 9.53
N GLN A 289 -28.50 -16.65 9.65
CA GLN A 289 -29.17 -16.66 10.94
C GLN A 289 -29.30 -18.09 11.47
N PRO A 290 -29.09 -18.33 12.78
CA PRO A 290 -29.23 -19.66 13.39
C PRO A 290 -30.62 -20.29 13.23
N ASP A 291 -31.67 -19.46 13.18
CA ASP A 291 -33.06 -19.94 13.08
C ASP A 291 -33.46 -20.35 11.65
N VAL A 292 -32.75 -19.84 10.63
CA VAL A 292 -32.98 -20.12 9.21
C VAL A 292 -32.05 -21.24 8.73
N ALA A 293 -30.78 -21.12 9.09
CA ALA A 293 -29.77 -22.11 8.83
C ALA A 293 -29.88 -23.22 9.88
N SER A 294 -30.79 -24.16 9.65
CA SER A 294 -30.68 -25.50 10.26
C SER A 294 -29.34 -26.19 9.93
N VAL A 295 -28.59 -25.64 8.96
CA VAL A 295 -27.29 -26.10 8.51
C VAL A 295 -26.17 -25.28 9.14
N ASP A 296 -25.26 -25.97 9.83
CA ASP A 296 -24.03 -25.40 10.36
C ASP A 296 -23.18 -24.78 9.22
N LEU A 297 -22.91 -23.47 9.28
CA LEU A 297 -22.05 -22.77 8.31
C LEU A 297 -20.66 -23.42 8.21
N LEU A 298 -20.16 -24.01 9.29
CA LEU A 298 -18.93 -24.79 9.28
C LEU A 298 -19.04 -25.97 8.31
N LYS A 299 -20.17 -26.69 8.34
CA LYS A 299 -20.45 -27.83 7.48
C LYS A 299 -20.52 -27.41 6.01
N LEU A 300 -21.20 -26.30 5.70
CA LEU A 300 -21.24 -25.78 4.32
C LEU A 300 -19.84 -25.43 3.79
N HIS A 301 -18.98 -24.81 4.62
CA HIS A 301 -17.59 -24.56 4.23
C HIS A 301 -16.81 -25.87 4.00
N GLN A 302 -17.00 -26.88 4.85
CA GLN A 302 -16.36 -28.19 4.71
C GLN A 302 -16.82 -28.90 3.43
N GLU A 303 -18.12 -28.89 3.14
CA GLU A 303 -18.70 -29.48 1.93
C GLU A 303 -18.17 -28.79 0.66
N LEU A 304 -18.15 -27.46 0.63
CA LEU A 304 -17.60 -26.70 -0.50
C LEU A 304 -16.14 -27.09 -0.78
N ILE A 305 -15.29 -27.07 0.24
CA ILE A 305 -13.88 -27.41 0.08
C ILE A 305 -13.69 -28.88 -0.32
N ALA A 306 -14.48 -29.80 0.24
CA ALA A 306 -14.43 -31.22 -0.12
C ALA A 306 -14.83 -31.46 -1.58
N LYS A 307 -15.85 -30.75 -2.10
CA LYS A 307 -16.26 -30.85 -3.51
C LYS A 307 -15.14 -30.41 -4.45
N TYR A 308 -14.45 -29.32 -4.14
CA TYR A 308 -13.28 -28.87 -4.90
C TYR A 308 -12.11 -29.84 -4.81
N PHE A 309 -11.82 -30.33 -3.60
CA PHE A 309 -10.77 -31.31 -3.38
C PHE A 309 -11.00 -32.56 -4.24
N ASN A 310 -12.22 -33.10 -4.22
CA ASN A 310 -12.58 -34.29 -4.99
C ASN A 310 -12.59 -34.05 -6.50
N LYS A 311 -13.10 -32.90 -6.98
CA LYS A 311 -13.14 -32.59 -8.41
C LYS A 311 -11.74 -32.55 -9.04
N TYR A 312 -10.75 -32.10 -8.28
CA TYR A 312 -9.39 -31.91 -8.78
C TYR A 312 -8.37 -32.91 -8.22
N ASP A 313 -8.82 -34.00 -7.58
CA ASP A 313 -7.97 -35.03 -6.98
C ASP A 313 -6.89 -34.44 -6.04
N GLY A 314 -7.29 -33.45 -5.23
CA GLY A 314 -6.40 -32.72 -4.31
C GLY A 314 -5.43 -31.74 -4.98
N ASN A 315 -5.54 -31.51 -6.30
CA ASN A 315 -4.70 -30.54 -7.00
C ASN A 315 -5.27 -29.11 -6.92
N TRP A 316 -4.85 -28.38 -5.89
CA TRP A 316 -5.27 -26.99 -5.66
C TRP A 316 -4.86 -26.03 -6.77
N SER A 317 -3.80 -26.32 -7.53
CA SER A 317 -3.36 -25.48 -8.65
C SER A 317 -4.45 -25.31 -9.72
N LYS A 318 -5.27 -26.35 -9.93
CA LYS A 318 -6.39 -26.30 -10.89
C LYS A 318 -7.52 -25.37 -10.43
N CYS A 319 -7.61 -25.05 -9.14
CA CYS A 319 -8.62 -24.12 -8.61
C CYS A 319 -8.37 -22.67 -9.01
N VAL A 320 -7.14 -22.30 -9.40
CA VAL A 320 -6.77 -20.91 -9.77
C VAL A 320 -7.54 -20.41 -11.01
N GLY A 321 -7.95 -21.34 -11.89
CA GLY A 321 -8.78 -21.03 -13.06
C GLY A 321 -10.20 -20.59 -12.70
N ASP A 322 -10.74 -21.02 -11.56
CA ASP A 322 -12.01 -20.51 -11.04
C ASP A 322 -11.77 -19.15 -10.37
N LYS A 323 -12.38 -18.10 -10.92
CA LYS A 323 -12.22 -16.72 -10.43
C LYS A 323 -12.59 -16.57 -8.95
N TYR A 324 -13.69 -17.17 -8.52
CA TYR A 324 -14.16 -17.02 -7.15
C TYR A 324 -13.26 -17.78 -6.18
N MET A 325 -12.90 -19.02 -6.51
CA MET A 325 -12.04 -19.82 -5.65
C MET A 325 -10.61 -19.31 -5.62
N ARG A 326 -10.06 -18.80 -6.72
CA ARG A 326 -8.81 -18.06 -6.67
C ARG A 326 -8.89 -16.97 -5.61
N ASP A 327 -9.90 -16.11 -5.64
CA ASP A 327 -9.93 -14.97 -4.70
C ASP A 327 -10.34 -15.36 -3.26
N ASN A 328 -10.95 -16.53 -3.03
CA ASN A 328 -11.58 -16.87 -1.75
C ASN A 328 -11.28 -18.28 -1.20
N LEU A 329 -10.39 -19.07 -1.81
CA LEU A 329 -10.04 -20.43 -1.37
C LEU A 329 -9.57 -20.43 0.10
N ILE A 330 -8.58 -19.59 0.42
CA ILE A 330 -8.02 -19.51 1.76
C ILE A 330 -9.07 -19.08 2.79
N TYR A 331 -9.96 -18.15 2.43
CA TYR A 331 -11.08 -17.76 3.28
C TYR A 331 -11.93 -18.98 3.66
N HIS A 332 -12.33 -19.78 2.68
CA HIS A 332 -13.16 -20.97 2.93
C HIS A 332 -12.41 -22.04 3.71
N VAL A 333 -11.15 -22.32 3.36
CA VAL A 333 -10.31 -23.31 4.05
C VAL A 333 -10.13 -22.96 5.51
N VAL A 334 -9.80 -21.71 5.84
CA VAL A 334 -9.68 -21.26 7.24
C VAL A 334 -11.01 -21.43 7.98
N LYS A 335 -12.15 -21.16 7.32
CA LYS A 335 -13.47 -21.32 7.92
C LYS A 335 -13.88 -22.77 8.16
N THR A 336 -13.32 -23.75 7.42
CA THR A 336 -13.56 -25.18 7.70
C THR A 336 -13.00 -25.66 9.05
N LYS A 337 -12.10 -24.87 9.68
CA LYS A 337 -11.29 -25.27 10.84
C LYS A 337 -10.47 -26.56 10.64
N ASN A 338 -10.36 -27.06 9.40
CA ASN A 338 -9.59 -28.25 9.08
C ASN A 338 -8.11 -27.89 8.85
N LYS A 339 -7.23 -28.35 9.76
CA LYS A 339 -5.79 -28.06 9.71
C LYS A 339 -5.10 -28.73 8.51
N GLN A 340 -5.65 -29.84 8.02
CA GLN A 340 -5.05 -30.64 6.96
C GLN A 340 -5.10 -29.89 5.63
N TYR A 341 -6.27 -29.37 5.23
CA TYR A 341 -6.40 -28.61 3.97
C TYR A 341 -5.51 -27.36 3.95
N LEU A 342 -5.44 -26.62 5.06
CA LEU A 342 -4.58 -25.44 5.12
C LEU A 342 -3.11 -25.82 5.02
N ARG A 343 -2.69 -26.87 5.72
CA ARG A 343 -1.32 -27.41 5.63
C ARG A 343 -1.00 -27.87 4.21
N GLU A 344 -1.91 -28.54 3.53
CA GLU A 344 -1.71 -28.98 2.15
C GLU A 344 -1.49 -27.81 1.20
N ILE A 345 -2.33 -26.78 1.27
CA ILE A 345 -2.21 -25.59 0.41
C ILE A 345 -0.91 -24.81 0.69
N ILE A 346 -0.50 -24.64 1.95
CA ILE A 346 0.74 -23.94 2.30
C ILE A 346 1.99 -24.70 1.82
N ASN A 347 1.92 -26.03 1.72
CA ASN A 347 3.02 -26.85 1.20
C ASN A 347 2.92 -27.11 -0.31
N ASP A 348 1.91 -26.56 -1.00
CA ASP A 348 1.70 -26.70 -2.44
C ASP A 348 2.35 -25.52 -3.20
N PHE A 349 3.63 -25.68 -3.53
CA PHE A 349 4.37 -24.68 -4.30
C PHE A 349 3.90 -24.59 -5.75
N ASN A 350 3.22 -25.61 -6.30
CA ASN A 350 2.64 -25.54 -7.63
C ASN A 350 1.41 -24.62 -7.62
N TYR A 351 0.58 -24.71 -6.57
CA TYR A 351 -0.56 -23.80 -6.39
C TYR A 351 -0.08 -22.36 -6.30
N MET A 352 0.93 -22.10 -5.46
CA MET A 352 1.51 -20.77 -5.32
C MET A 352 2.12 -20.27 -6.64
N SER A 353 2.85 -21.12 -7.37
CA SER A 353 3.42 -20.72 -8.67
C SER A 353 2.34 -20.40 -9.70
N THR A 354 1.29 -21.23 -9.76
CA THR A 354 0.16 -21.02 -10.67
C THR A 354 -0.58 -19.74 -10.34
N ARG A 355 -0.78 -19.45 -9.04
CA ARG A 355 -1.38 -18.21 -8.60
C ARG A 355 -0.52 -16.99 -8.93
N MET A 356 0.78 -17.05 -8.67
CA MET A 356 1.73 -15.97 -8.98
C MET A 356 1.75 -15.66 -10.48
N ASN A 357 1.75 -16.69 -11.32
CA ASN A 357 1.74 -16.55 -12.77
C ASN A 357 0.42 -15.96 -13.28
N PHE A 358 -0.71 -16.35 -12.68
CA PHE A 358 -2.02 -15.81 -13.03
C PHE A 358 -2.13 -14.32 -12.66
N ASP A 359 -1.70 -13.95 -11.46
CA ASP A 359 -1.74 -12.57 -10.98
C ASP A 359 -0.62 -11.70 -11.61
N ASN A 360 0.36 -12.34 -12.27
CA ASN A 360 1.64 -11.76 -12.71
C ASN A 360 2.38 -10.99 -11.60
N GLU A 361 2.07 -11.30 -10.33
CA GLU A 361 2.55 -10.63 -9.14
C GLU A 361 2.42 -11.56 -7.92
N LEU A 362 3.13 -11.22 -6.83
CA LEU A 362 3.03 -11.93 -5.54
C LEU A 362 1.83 -11.50 -4.67
N TYR A 363 1.07 -10.49 -5.09
CA TYR A 363 0.08 -9.85 -4.23
C TYR A 363 -0.97 -10.83 -3.69
N GLY A 364 -1.59 -11.65 -4.54
CA GLY A 364 -2.64 -12.59 -4.12
C GLY A 364 -2.14 -13.60 -3.08
N ILE A 365 -0.89 -14.04 -3.21
CA ILE A 365 -0.26 -14.97 -2.26
C ILE A 365 0.05 -14.27 -0.93
N LEU A 366 0.59 -13.05 -0.98
CA LEU A 366 0.85 -12.27 0.23
C LEU A 366 -0.45 -11.94 0.98
N TYR A 367 -1.53 -11.64 0.25
CA TYR A 367 -2.88 -11.44 0.79
C TYR A 367 -3.35 -12.69 1.54
N ASP A 368 -3.29 -13.84 0.87
CA ASP A 368 -3.69 -15.14 1.40
C ASP A 368 -2.92 -15.48 2.69
N LEU A 369 -1.60 -15.29 2.69
CA LEU A 369 -0.75 -15.56 3.84
C LEU A 369 -1.04 -14.64 5.02
N LYS A 370 -1.22 -13.34 4.77
CA LYS A 370 -1.64 -12.39 5.81
C LYS A 370 -2.98 -12.76 6.42
N PHE A 371 -3.92 -13.21 5.58
CA PHE A 371 -5.22 -13.69 6.05
C PHE A 371 -5.08 -14.91 6.97
N CYS A 372 -4.21 -15.86 6.63
CA CYS A 372 -3.90 -17.01 7.47
C CYS A 372 -3.30 -16.60 8.83
N CYS A 373 -2.28 -15.73 8.83
CA CYS A 373 -1.59 -15.29 10.05
C CYS A 373 -2.52 -14.53 11.02
N ASN A 374 -3.42 -13.67 10.50
CA ASN A 374 -4.20 -12.75 11.33
C ASN A 374 -5.49 -13.32 11.93
N ARG A 375 -6.00 -14.48 11.45
CA ARG A 375 -7.34 -14.97 11.82
C ARG A 375 -7.39 -16.40 12.39
N GLY A 376 -6.25 -17.04 12.65
CA GLY A 376 -6.20 -18.44 13.10
C GLY A 376 -5.79 -18.65 14.56
N PRO A 377 -6.71 -18.66 15.54
CA PRO A 377 -6.40 -19.01 16.94
C PRO A 377 -6.19 -20.52 17.18
N TYR A 378 -6.24 -21.36 16.13
CA TYR A 378 -6.26 -22.82 16.27
C TYR A 378 -4.97 -23.54 15.80
N GLN A 379 -3.93 -22.84 15.34
CA GLN A 379 -2.80 -23.46 14.63
C GLN A 379 -1.45 -22.73 14.77
N GLU A 380 -0.87 -22.67 15.97
CA GLU A 380 0.47 -22.06 16.19
C GLU A 380 1.54 -22.54 15.20
N GLN A 381 1.60 -23.84 14.91
CA GLN A 381 2.59 -24.41 13.99
C GLN A 381 2.37 -24.01 12.51
N VAL A 382 1.11 -23.88 12.07
CA VAL A 382 0.81 -23.47 10.68
C VAL A 382 1.02 -21.97 10.53
N ASN A 383 0.67 -21.19 11.56
CA ASN A 383 0.96 -19.76 11.62
C ASN A 383 2.46 -19.51 11.54
N ALA A 384 3.28 -20.27 12.28
CA ALA A 384 4.73 -20.15 12.22
C ALA A 384 5.30 -20.43 10.81
N LYS A 385 4.76 -21.42 10.09
CA LYS A 385 5.12 -21.68 8.69
C LYS A 385 4.69 -20.54 7.76
N CYS A 386 3.46 -20.06 7.90
CA CYS A 386 2.96 -18.90 7.16
C CYS A 386 3.81 -17.65 7.41
N ASP A 387 4.22 -17.38 8.65
CA ASP A 387 5.04 -16.22 9.01
C ASP A 387 6.45 -16.30 8.42
N VAL A 388 7.05 -17.49 8.37
CA VAL A 388 8.35 -17.69 7.71
C VAL A 388 8.22 -17.44 6.20
N LEU A 389 7.18 -18.00 5.57
CA LEU A 389 6.91 -17.82 4.14
C LEU A 389 6.61 -16.35 3.80
N LEU A 390 5.74 -15.69 4.57
CA LEU A 390 5.36 -14.30 4.39
C LEU A 390 6.57 -13.38 4.51
N ARG A 391 7.40 -13.56 5.55
CA ARG A 391 8.61 -12.73 5.75
C ARG A 391 9.60 -12.88 4.59
N LEU A 392 9.84 -14.10 4.12
CA LEU A 392 10.78 -14.33 3.03
C LEU A 392 10.28 -13.70 1.71
N LEU A 393 9.01 -13.90 1.36
CA LEU A 393 8.44 -13.32 0.15
C LEU A 393 8.37 -11.79 0.22
N GLU A 394 8.05 -11.21 1.38
CA GLU A 394 8.10 -9.75 1.54
C GLU A 394 9.51 -9.20 1.45
N GLN A 395 10.50 -9.88 2.04
CA GLN A 395 11.90 -9.46 2.05
C GLN A 395 12.49 -9.39 0.65
N TYR A 396 12.17 -10.36 -0.21
CA TYR A 396 12.74 -10.48 -1.54
C TYR A 396 11.75 -10.13 -2.67
N ARG A 397 10.64 -9.47 -2.35
CA ARG A 397 9.58 -9.12 -3.33
C ARG A 397 10.13 -8.44 -4.59
N SER A 398 11.13 -7.56 -4.44
CA SER A 398 11.74 -6.82 -5.55
C SER A 398 12.63 -7.67 -6.47
N CYS A 399 13.02 -8.86 -6.02
CA CYS A 399 13.94 -9.75 -6.72
C CYS A 399 13.23 -10.96 -7.35
N ILE A 400 11.93 -11.09 -7.10
CA ILE A 400 11.11 -12.17 -7.63
C ILE A 400 10.49 -11.69 -8.94
N ASP A 401 10.81 -12.40 -10.02
CA ASP A 401 10.21 -12.19 -11.33
C ASP A 401 9.30 -13.39 -11.66
N PRO A 402 7.96 -13.22 -11.58
CA PRO A 402 6.99 -14.24 -11.91
C PRO A 402 7.11 -14.80 -13.33
N ALA A 403 7.68 -14.05 -14.28
CA ALA A 403 7.77 -14.48 -15.67
C ALA A 403 8.84 -15.58 -15.88
N ILE A 404 9.83 -15.65 -15.00
CA ILE A 404 11.00 -16.53 -15.16
C ILE A 404 11.23 -17.49 -13.99
N MET A 405 10.60 -17.27 -12.83
CA MET A 405 10.78 -18.13 -11.65
C MET A 405 9.46 -18.74 -11.18
N ASP A 406 9.47 -20.04 -10.87
CA ASP A 406 8.43 -20.68 -10.08
C ASP A 406 8.80 -20.64 -8.58
N MET A 407 7.85 -20.97 -7.69
CA MET A 407 8.09 -20.94 -6.25
C MET A 407 9.16 -21.95 -5.80
N VAL A 408 9.34 -23.05 -6.54
CA VAL A 408 10.41 -24.01 -6.29
C VAL A 408 11.77 -23.35 -6.51
N GLN A 409 11.95 -22.68 -7.65
CA GLN A 409 13.17 -21.97 -8.02
C GLN A 409 13.45 -20.79 -7.07
N ILE A 410 12.42 -20.04 -6.68
CA ILE A 410 12.50 -18.94 -5.71
C ILE A 410 13.07 -19.46 -4.39
N PHE A 411 12.50 -20.54 -3.82
CA PHE A 411 12.94 -21.04 -2.52
C PHE A 411 14.28 -21.77 -2.58
N LEU A 412 14.65 -22.40 -3.70
CA LEU A 412 16.00 -22.95 -3.88
C LEU A 412 17.10 -21.88 -3.87
N ILE A 413 16.76 -20.65 -4.30
CA ILE A 413 17.70 -19.53 -4.34
C ILE A 413 17.68 -18.75 -3.02
N LEU A 414 16.50 -18.47 -2.45
CA LEU A 414 16.34 -17.46 -1.40
C LEU A 414 16.19 -18.03 0.01
N ALA A 415 15.74 -19.29 0.16
CA ALA A 415 15.54 -19.88 1.48
C ALA A 415 16.83 -20.50 2.04
N GLU A 416 17.01 -20.39 3.36
CA GLU A 416 18.13 -21.03 4.05
C GLU A 416 18.01 -22.56 3.99
N LYS A 417 19.15 -23.27 3.90
CA LYS A 417 19.18 -24.73 3.67
C LYS A 417 18.49 -25.54 4.79
N ASP A 418 18.47 -25.03 6.01
CA ASP A 418 17.82 -25.58 7.19
C ASP A 418 16.33 -25.18 7.30
N ASN A 419 15.85 -24.29 6.44
CA ASN A 419 14.45 -23.87 6.40
C ASN A 419 13.57 -24.92 5.69
N TRP A 420 12.37 -25.16 6.22
CA TRP A 420 11.38 -26.06 5.63
C TRP A 420 11.02 -25.70 4.18
N LEU A 421 11.08 -24.41 3.82
CA LEU A 421 10.85 -23.93 2.46
C LEU A 421 11.88 -24.51 1.47
N TYR A 422 13.16 -24.46 1.85
CA TYR A 422 14.24 -25.00 1.04
C TYR A 422 14.12 -26.51 0.90
N LEU A 423 13.95 -27.21 2.03
CA LEU A 423 13.84 -28.68 2.04
C LEU A 423 12.69 -29.16 1.14
N ARG A 424 11.53 -28.51 1.26
CA ARG A 424 10.37 -28.83 0.42
C ARG A 424 10.60 -28.51 -1.06
N ALA A 425 11.20 -27.37 -1.38
CA ALA A 425 11.52 -26.99 -2.76
C ALA A 425 12.51 -27.97 -3.38
N PHE A 426 13.49 -28.41 -2.61
CA PHE A 426 14.50 -29.38 -3.04
C PHE A 426 13.89 -30.77 -3.34
N GLU A 427 12.96 -31.24 -2.51
CA GLU A 427 12.20 -32.47 -2.79
C GLU A 427 11.39 -32.36 -4.08
N LEU A 428 10.68 -31.26 -4.27
CA LEU A 428 9.87 -31.02 -5.47
C LEU A 428 10.74 -30.92 -6.72
N ALA A 429 11.87 -30.22 -6.64
CA ALA A 429 12.83 -30.11 -7.73
C ALA A 429 13.36 -31.49 -8.15
N LYS A 430 13.72 -32.36 -7.19
CA LYS A 430 14.14 -33.74 -7.48
C LYS A 430 13.05 -34.54 -8.22
N SER A 431 11.80 -34.42 -7.78
CA SER A 431 10.66 -35.09 -8.44
C SER A 431 10.41 -34.58 -9.86
N ASN A 432 10.47 -33.25 -10.03
CA ASN A 432 10.25 -32.59 -11.32
C ASN A 432 11.37 -32.90 -12.33
N ILE A 433 12.62 -33.01 -11.87
CA ILE A 433 13.76 -33.43 -12.72
C ILE A 433 13.58 -34.88 -13.19
N LYS A 434 13.19 -35.79 -12.29
CA LYS A 434 12.95 -37.21 -12.64
C LYS A 434 11.86 -37.37 -13.70
N THR A 435 10.86 -36.50 -13.67
CA THR A 435 9.76 -36.47 -14.65
C THR A 435 10.04 -35.58 -15.87
N ARG A 436 11.29 -35.09 -16.02
CA ARG A 436 11.76 -34.18 -17.09
C ARG A 436 10.92 -32.91 -17.28
N LYS A 437 10.26 -32.43 -16.23
CA LYS A 437 9.34 -31.28 -16.31
C LYS A 437 10.04 -29.91 -16.28
N ALA A 438 11.22 -29.80 -15.66
CA ALA A 438 11.94 -28.53 -15.52
C ALA A 438 13.42 -28.74 -15.18
N LYS A 439 14.22 -27.67 -15.33
CA LYS A 439 15.59 -27.56 -14.84
C LYS A 439 15.61 -26.53 -13.70
N TYR A 440 16.28 -26.86 -12.60
CA TYR A 440 16.37 -26.00 -11.43
C TYR A 440 17.82 -25.65 -11.14
N TRP A 441 18.04 -24.41 -10.74
CA TRP A 441 19.33 -23.88 -10.30
C TRP A 441 19.33 -23.77 -8.78
N MET A 442 20.46 -24.09 -8.15
CA MET A 442 20.62 -23.94 -6.71
C MET A 442 21.94 -23.25 -6.42
N ILE A 443 21.94 -22.39 -5.41
CA ILE A 443 23.16 -21.78 -4.91
C ILE A 443 23.82 -22.78 -3.95
N LEU A 444 24.97 -23.34 -4.36
CA LEU A 444 25.69 -24.35 -3.57
C LEU A 444 26.33 -23.75 -2.31
N ASP A 445 26.76 -22.49 -2.36
CA ASP A 445 27.23 -21.71 -1.21
C ASP A 445 26.72 -20.28 -1.30
N MET A 446 25.76 -19.92 -0.44
CA MET A 446 25.73 -18.54 0.07
C MET A 446 26.72 -18.52 1.21
N TYR A 447 27.69 -17.59 1.19
CA TYR A 447 28.61 -17.33 2.30
C TYR A 447 27.92 -17.56 3.66
N SER A 448 28.24 -18.70 4.29
CA SER A 448 27.55 -19.24 5.45
C SER A 448 28.07 -18.66 6.75
N GLY A 449 28.55 -17.41 6.73
CA GLY A 449 28.85 -16.67 7.95
C GLY A 449 27.54 -16.19 8.56
N LYS A 450 26.80 -17.06 9.27
CA LYS A 450 25.56 -16.67 9.99
C LYS A 450 25.81 -15.46 10.93
N THR A 451 27.02 -15.34 11.47
CA THR A 451 27.49 -14.20 12.29
C THR A 451 27.87 -12.98 11.46
N GLU A 452 28.56 -13.14 10.33
CA GLU A 452 28.93 -12.01 9.46
C GLU A 452 27.75 -11.43 8.70
N LYS A 453 26.76 -12.24 8.27
CA LYS A 453 25.56 -11.75 7.56
C LYS A 453 24.64 -10.96 8.48
N ALA A 454 24.44 -11.40 9.73
CA ALA A 454 23.67 -10.66 10.73
C ALA A 454 24.38 -9.35 11.12
N ASN A 455 25.70 -9.38 11.27
CA ASN A 455 26.50 -8.18 11.51
C ASN A 455 26.54 -7.26 10.29
N TRP A 456 26.64 -7.78 9.06
CA TRP A 456 26.64 -7.01 7.81
C TRP A 456 25.28 -6.35 7.53
N ILE A 457 24.17 -7.05 7.81
CA ILE A 457 22.80 -6.50 7.71
C ILE A 457 22.58 -5.43 8.79
N LYS A 458 23.03 -5.65 10.04
CA LYS A 458 23.03 -4.61 11.08
C LYS A 458 23.93 -3.42 10.73
N ARG A 459 25.03 -3.65 10.00
CA ARG A 459 26.02 -2.64 9.58
C ARG A 459 25.61 -1.84 8.31
N LYS A 460 24.48 -2.14 7.65
CA LYS A 460 24.13 -1.51 6.36
C LYS A 460 22.90 -0.60 6.32
N SER A 461 21.98 -0.62 7.28
CA SER A 461 20.82 0.27 7.24
C SER A 461 21.08 1.57 8.01
N LEU A 462 21.69 2.54 7.34
CA LEU A 462 21.73 3.93 7.78
C LEU A 462 20.58 4.67 7.10
N GLY A 463 19.77 5.37 7.88
CA GLY A 463 18.49 5.91 7.40
C GLY A 463 17.33 4.90 7.42
N LYS A 464 16.11 5.41 7.35
CA LYS A 464 14.84 4.69 7.42
C LYS A 464 13.94 4.96 6.21
N ILE A 465 14.11 6.11 5.55
CA ILE A 465 13.32 6.52 4.38
C ILE A 465 14.22 7.07 3.27
N ARG A 466 13.67 7.22 2.06
CA ARG A 466 14.40 7.74 0.88
C ARG A 466 15.00 9.14 1.09
N ASN A 467 14.41 9.95 1.96
CA ASN A 467 14.87 11.30 2.26
C ASN A 467 16.10 11.31 3.19
N ASP A 468 16.50 10.17 3.76
CA ASP A 468 17.70 10.03 4.59
C ASP A 468 18.95 9.91 3.71
N SER A 469 19.18 10.91 2.86
CA SER A 469 20.25 10.94 1.85
C SER A 469 21.52 11.66 2.33
N SER A 470 21.45 12.36 3.46
CA SER A 470 22.59 13.07 4.05
C SER A 470 23.36 12.13 4.97
N ILE A 471 24.61 11.83 4.61
CA ILE A 471 25.53 10.99 5.37
C ILE A 471 26.93 11.60 5.36
N CYS A 472 27.64 11.54 6.48
CA CYS A 472 29.04 11.96 6.58
C CYS A 472 29.77 11.09 7.61
N SER A 473 31.10 11.08 7.59
CA SER A 473 31.91 10.28 8.51
C SER A 473 33.05 11.07 9.11
N SER A 474 33.41 10.75 10.36
CA SER A 474 34.61 11.26 11.02
C SER A 474 35.88 10.66 10.39
N ASN A 475 37.05 11.14 10.84
CA ASN A 475 38.33 10.69 10.35
C ASN A 475 38.93 9.63 11.30
N PRO A 476 39.17 8.39 10.84
CA PRO A 476 39.63 7.30 11.71
C PRO A 476 41.03 7.53 12.31
N ARG A 477 41.76 8.56 11.88
CA ARG A 477 43.03 8.95 12.51
C ARG A 477 42.87 9.53 13.91
N PHE A 478 41.69 10.08 14.25
CA PHE A 478 41.44 10.77 15.51
C PHE A 478 40.58 9.96 16.48
N GLY A 479 40.16 8.75 16.10
CA GLY A 479 39.28 7.90 16.91
C GLY A 479 38.57 6.82 16.08
N PRO A 480 37.62 6.07 16.68
CA PRO A 480 36.77 5.14 15.93
C PRO A 480 36.01 5.87 14.81
N LEU A 481 35.80 5.17 13.69
CA LEU A 481 35.08 5.73 12.55
C LEU A 481 33.59 5.87 12.92
N GLU A 482 33.16 7.12 13.01
CA GLU A 482 31.78 7.48 13.35
C GLU A 482 31.05 7.98 12.11
N ILE A 483 29.79 7.57 11.97
CA ILE A 483 28.96 7.94 10.85
C ILE A 483 27.77 8.74 11.37
N ILE A 484 27.57 9.92 10.79
CA ILE A 484 26.38 10.74 11.03
C ILE A 484 25.37 10.55 9.90
N ASN A 485 24.10 10.37 10.26
CA ASN A 485 23.00 10.24 9.33
C ASN A 485 21.71 10.88 9.85
N THR A 486 20.75 11.08 8.94
CA THR A 486 19.35 11.35 9.26
C THR A 486 18.54 10.05 9.37
N LYS A 487 17.49 10.08 10.18
CA LYS A 487 16.41 9.08 10.21
C LYS A 487 15.08 9.82 10.07
N TYR A 488 14.21 9.36 9.18
CA TYR A 488 12.88 9.94 8.96
C TYR A 488 12.91 11.43 8.53
N ASN A 489 13.92 11.84 7.76
CA ASN A 489 14.14 13.23 7.31
C ASN A 489 12.90 13.88 6.67
N GLY A 490 12.51 15.05 7.16
CA GLY A 490 11.33 15.79 6.70
C GLY A 490 9.98 15.29 7.26
N THR A 491 9.98 14.37 8.23
CA THR A 491 8.77 13.92 8.93
C THR A 491 8.73 14.42 10.39
N PHE A 492 7.64 14.15 11.11
CA PHE A 492 7.55 14.48 12.54
C PHE A 492 8.52 13.68 13.41
N GLU A 493 9.03 12.55 12.92
CA GLU A 493 10.00 11.68 13.62
C GLU A 493 11.45 11.94 13.18
N CYS A 494 11.72 13.05 12.48
CA CYS A 494 13.07 13.35 11.97
C CYS A 494 14.08 13.44 13.13
N THR A 495 15.12 12.60 13.08
CA THR A 495 16.26 12.66 13.99
C THR A 495 17.58 12.63 13.23
N VAL A 496 18.62 13.22 13.82
CA VAL A 496 20.01 13.09 13.34
C VAL A 496 20.79 12.33 14.40
N SER A 497 21.53 11.31 14.00
CA SER A 497 22.29 10.47 14.93
C SER A 497 23.72 10.19 14.47
N ILE A 498 24.64 10.07 15.43
CA ILE A 498 26.00 9.58 15.23
C ILE A 498 26.05 8.14 15.71
N THR A 499 26.55 7.25 14.85
CA THR A 499 26.70 5.82 15.13
C THR A 499 28.14 5.39 14.88
N ASP A 500 28.70 4.60 15.79
CA ASP A 500 29.97 3.90 15.58
C ASP A 500 29.83 2.88 14.45
N SER A 501 30.73 2.93 13.47
CA SER A 501 30.64 2.10 12.27
C SER A 501 31.01 0.62 12.50
N GLU A 502 31.78 0.30 13.53
CA GLU A 502 32.29 -1.06 13.78
C GLU A 502 31.28 -1.90 14.58
N ASN A 503 30.70 -1.30 15.63
CA ASN A 503 29.81 -1.96 16.59
C ASN A 503 28.34 -1.51 16.48
N GLY A 504 28.04 -0.45 15.71
CA GLY A 504 26.68 0.05 15.47
C GLY A 504 26.05 0.73 16.69
N THR A 505 26.82 1.07 17.72
CA THR A 505 26.31 1.77 18.90
C THR A 505 26.08 3.24 18.58
N GLN A 506 24.91 3.74 19.00
CA GLN A 506 24.55 5.14 18.81
C GLN A 506 25.18 5.98 19.94
N ARG A 507 26.01 6.96 19.56
CA ARG A 507 26.70 7.84 20.53
C ARG A 507 25.89 9.10 20.82
N TRP A 508 25.24 9.65 19.80
CA TRP A 508 24.55 10.93 19.90
C TRP A 508 23.31 10.94 19.02
N GLU A 509 22.25 11.62 19.47
CA GLU A 509 21.02 11.82 18.71
C GLU A 509 20.35 13.14 19.10
N VAL A 510 19.84 13.85 18.10
CA VAL A 510 19.02 15.04 18.28
C VAL A 510 17.69 14.91 17.51
N PRO A 511 16.53 15.11 18.18
CA PRO A 511 15.25 15.16 17.51
C PRO A 511 15.02 16.52 16.86
N LEU A 512 14.58 16.52 15.59
CA LEU A 512 14.36 17.71 14.76
C LEU A 512 13.02 17.60 14.00
N PRO A 513 11.88 17.58 14.74
CA PRO A 513 10.58 17.31 14.15
C PRO A 513 10.24 18.30 13.03
N PHE A 514 9.73 17.77 11.92
CA PHE A 514 9.33 18.52 10.72
C PHE A 514 10.46 19.23 9.96
N GLN A 515 11.73 19.04 10.33
CA GLN A 515 12.85 19.64 9.61
C GLN A 515 13.34 18.75 8.47
N TYR A 516 13.61 19.37 7.31
CA TYR A 516 14.28 18.73 6.19
C TYR A 516 15.76 19.13 6.18
N ILE A 517 16.63 18.19 6.54
CA ILE A 517 18.07 18.38 6.55
C ILE A 517 18.60 18.10 5.14
N ALA A 518 19.18 19.11 4.51
CA ALA A 518 19.74 19.04 3.18
C ALA A 518 21.18 18.49 3.19
N GLU A 519 21.98 18.89 4.18
CA GLU A 519 23.37 18.44 4.33
C GLU A 519 23.75 18.20 5.80
N LEU A 520 24.64 17.23 6.00
CA LEU A 520 25.29 16.91 7.28
C LEU A 520 26.80 16.99 7.11
N LYS A 521 27.50 17.51 8.13
CA LYS A 521 28.95 17.43 8.25
C LYS A 521 29.32 17.05 9.68
N ILE A 522 30.43 16.35 9.83
CA ILE A 522 31.03 16.01 11.12
C ILE A 522 32.52 16.37 11.09
N SER A 523 33.08 16.85 12.20
CA SER A 523 34.50 17.17 12.35
C SER A 523 35.37 15.91 12.30
N ALA A 524 36.66 16.10 12.05
CA ALA A 524 37.61 14.99 11.92
C ALA A 524 37.67 14.11 13.19
N ASP A 525 37.55 14.71 14.37
CA ASP A 525 37.52 14.04 15.67
C ASP A 525 36.13 13.51 16.08
N GLY A 526 35.10 13.71 15.25
CA GLY A 526 33.74 13.27 15.52
C GLY A 526 32.96 14.17 16.50
N ASN A 527 33.57 15.17 17.13
CA ASN A 527 32.97 15.86 18.28
C ASN A 527 32.00 16.97 17.88
N ILE A 528 32.18 17.59 16.72
CA ILE A 528 31.39 18.72 16.23
C ILE A 528 30.59 18.30 15.00
N VAL A 529 29.31 18.64 15.01
CA VAL A 529 28.36 18.31 13.95
C VAL A 529 27.76 19.59 13.38
N ALA A 530 27.64 19.69 12.05
CA ALA A 530 26.92 20.76 11.39
C ALA A 530 25.73 20.21 10.58
N LEU A 531 24.56 20.80 10.80
CA LEU A 531 23.30 20.47 10.13
C LEU A 531 22.90 21.64 9.23
N CYS A 532 22.53 21.35 7.99
CA CYS A 532 22.06 22.35 7.04
C CYS A 532 20.58 22.15 6.72
N GLU A 533 19.77 23.16 7.01
CA GLU A 533 18.36 23.21 6.64
C GLU A 533 18.16 24.16 5.44
N ARG A 534 17.28 23.77 4.52
CA ARG A 534 16.94 24.60 3.37
C ARG A 534 15.67 25.39 3.63
N MET A 535 15.81 26.70 3.82
CA MET A 535 14.72 27.65 4.03
C MET A 535 14.57 28.54 2.78
N GLY A 536 13.79 28.07 1.80
CA GLY A 536 13.64 28.73 0.50
C GLY A 536 14.93 28.68 -0.33
N GLU A 537 15.45 29.86 -0.72
CA GLU A 537 16.76 29.99 -1.41
C GLU A 537 17.95 30.00 -0.44
N ASN A 538 17.70 30.10 0.87
CA ASN A 538 18.74 30.20 1.88
C ASN A 538 19.09 28.84 2.49
N LEU A 539 20.38 28.61 2.70
CA LEU A 539 20.89 27.50 3.51
C LEU A 539 21.23 28.01 4.90
N VAL A 540 20.64 27.39 5.92
CA VAL A 540 20.80 27.74 7.33
C VAL A 540 21.56 26.62 8.03
N TRP A 541 22.72 26.95 8.58
CA TRP A 541 23.57 26.00 9.29
C TRP A 541 23.41 26.13 10.79
N THR A 542 23.31 24.99 11.47
CA THR A 542 23.30 24.85 12.93
C THR A 542 24.39 23.90 13.35
N ILE A 543 25.20 24.27 14.36
CA ILE A 543 26.36 23.49 14.79
C ILE A 543 26.16 23.02 16.22
N TYR A 544 26.48 21.75 16.47
CA TYR A 544 26.39 21.10 17.77
C TYR A 544 27.76 20.58 18.19
N ASP A 545 28.09 20.73 19.47
CA ASP A 545 29.06 19.88 20.16
C ASP A 545 28.31 18.63 20.63
N SER A 546 28.61 17.50 20.01
CA SER A 546 27.94 16.22 20.27
C SER A 546 28.34 15.59 21.61
N ASN A 547 29.50 15.94 22.17
CA ASN A 547 29.92 15.45 23.49
C ASN A 547 29.21 16.19 24.61
N LYS A 548 29.03 17.50 24.45
CA LYS A 548 28.34 18.34 25.44
C LYS A 548 26.84 18.44 25.20
N ASN A 549 26.37 17.98 24.04
CA ASN A 549 25.00 18.12 23.55
C ASN A 549 24.51 19.58 23.56
N LEU A 550 25.37 20.50 23.13
CA LEU A 550 25.12 21.94 23.13
C LEU A 550 25.23 22.53 21.72
N LYS A 551 24.36 23.50 21.41
CA LYS A 551 24.47 24.31 20.19
C LYS A 551 25.62 25.30 20.33
N LEU A 552 26.48 25.37 19.32
CA LEU A 552 27.59 26.32 19.24
C LEU A 552 27.14 27.62 18.57
N ILE A 553 27.75 28.73 18.99
CA ILE A 553 27.38 30.08 18.56
C ILE A 553 28.54 30.73 17.82
N PHE A 554 28.28 31.25 16.62
CA PHE A 554 29.27 32.04 15.87
C PHE A 554 29.42 33.43 16.49
N LYS A 555 30.67 33.85 16.73
CA LYS A 555 31.02 35.19 17.21
C LYS A 555 31.94 35.88 16.21
N ALA A 556 31.39 36.83 15.46
CA ALA A 556 32.12 37.68 14.53
C ALA A 556 32.30 39.08 15.15
N GLY A 557 33.43 39.32 15.84
CA GLY A 557 33.75 40.63 16.43
C GLY A 557 32.70 41.15 17.43
N THR A 558 32.35 42.44 17.33
CA THR A 558 31.44 43.17 18.24
C THR A 558 29.95 43.11 17.86
N LYS A 559 29.54 42.34 16.84
CA LYS A 559 28.14 42.20 16.45
C LYS A 559 27.55 40.83 16.82
N SER A 560 26.24 40.86 17.05
CA SER A 560 25.32 39.87 17.62
C SER A 560 25.71 38.39 17.51
N GLU A 561 25.63 37.71 18.65
CA GLU A 561 25.64 36.25 18.79
C GLU A 561 24.39 35.65 18.10
N SER A 562 24.56 34.77 17.13
CA SER A 562 23.44 34.01 16.55
C SER A 562 23.74 32.50 16.52
N GLN A 563 22.72 31.70 16.87
CA GLN A 563 22.77 30.24 16.89
C GLN A 563 22.60 29.62 15.49
N HIS A 564 22.08 30.40 14.55
CA HIS A 564 21.86 30.02 13.15
C HIS A 564 22.64 30.98 12.26
N GLN A 565 23.33 30.43 11.26
CA GLN A 565 24.08 31.23 10.30
C GLN A 565 23.76 30.85 8.87
N LYS A 566 23.80 31.87 8.01
CA LYS A 566 23.46 31.75 6.59
C LYS A 566 24.75 31.67 5.77
N PHE A 567 25.08 30.47 5.31
CA PHE A 567 26.28 30.21 4.50
C PHE A 567 25.89 29.38 3.27
N HIS A 568 26.55 29.61 2.15
CA HIS A 568 26.38 28.75 0.98
C HIS A 568 26.94 27.34 1.22
N SER A 569 28.07 27.24 1.92
CA SER A 569 28.71 25.95 2.24
C SER A 569 29.51 26.04 3.52
N LEU A 570 29.65 24.92 4.21
CA LEU A 570 30.48 24.74 5.40
C LEU A 570 31.29 23.44 5.28
N ALA A 571 32.57 23.48 5.65
CA ALA A 571 33.43 22.30 5.71
C ALA A 571 34.37 22.34 6.93
N PHE A 572 34.56 21.19 7.56
CA PHE A 572 35.57 21.01 8.60
C PHE A 572 36.95 20.74 8.00
N SER A 573 38.01 21.16 8.70
CA SER A 573 39.37 20.78 8.38
C SER A 573 39.55 19.25 8.51
N PRO A 574 40.25 18.59 7.56
CA PRO A 574 40.51 17.16 7.64
C PRO A 574 41.60 16.78 8.66
N ASP A 575 42.40 17.76 9.11
CA ASP A 575 43.62 17.55 9.89
C ASP A 575 43.64 18.28 11.24
N ASP A 576 42.66 19.15 11.52
CA ASP A 576 42.58 19.94 12.75
C ASP A 576 41.15 19.93 13.34
N ALA A 577 41.04 19.64 14.63
CA ALA A 577 39.80 19.23 15.31
C ALA A 577 38.76 20.35 15.53
N PRO A 578 39.11 21.65 15.63
CA PRO A 578 38.11 22.72 15.76
C PRO A 578 38.07 23.71 14.58
N SER A 579 38.80 23.47 13.49
CA SER A 579 38.87 24.41 12.36
C SER A 579 37.71 24.23 11.37
N ILE A 580 36.94 25.30 11.16
CA ILE A 580 35.77 25.35 10.27
C ILE A 580 36.03 26.35 9.15
N MET A 581 35.62 26.03 7.93
CA MET A 581 35.60 26.94 6.80
C MET A 581 34.18 27.18 6.34
N THR A 582 33.81 28.44 6.11
CA THR A 582 32.50 28.83 5.58
C THR A 582 32.63 29.66 4.32
N LEU A 583 31.71 29.46 3.38
CA LEU A 583 31.53 30.29 2.21
C LEU A 583 30.24 31.11 2.36
N SER A 584 30.32 32.43 2.23
CA SER A 584 29.16 33.33 2.30
C SER A 584 28.10 33.00 1.24
N GLN A 585 26.86 33.45 1.45
CA GLN A 585 25.74 33.19 0.53
C GLN A 585 25.96 33.73 -0.88
N ASP A 586 26.60 34.91 -1.01
CA ASP A 586 26.98 35.50 -2.29
C ASP A 586 28.18 34.81 -2.96
N ARG A 587 28.76 33.82 -2.27
CA ARG A 587 29.90 33.00 -2.67
C ARG A 587 31.18 33.79 -2.90
N LYS A 588 31.35 34.96 -2.27
CA LYS A 588 32.52 35.84 -2.46
C LYS A 588 33.46 35.89 -1.27
N LEU A 589 33.01 35.45 -0.10
CA LEU A 589 33.77 35.53 1.14
C LEU A 589 34.00 34.14 1.72
N VAL A 590 35.27 33.78 1.90
CA VAL A 590 35.69 32.58 2.64
C VAL A 590 36.22 33.02 3.99
N GLN A 591 35.69 32.41 5.05
CA GLN A 591 36.05 32.70 6.44
C GLN A 591 36.48 31.41 7.13
N PHE A 592 37.52 31.53 7.96
CA PHE A 592 38.02 30.44 8.79
C PHE A 592 37.67 30.70 10.25
N TRP A 593 37.21 29.66 10.93
CA TRP A 593 36.73 29.74 12.29
C TRP A 593 37.36 28.65 13.14
N GLU A 594 37.44 28.91 14.43
CA GLU A 594 37.90 27.97 15.44
C GLU A 594 36.82 27.77 16.50
N ALA A 595 36.43 26.53 16.71
CA ALA A 595 35.50 26.15 17.77
C ALA A 595 36.26 26.00 19.11
N SER A 596 35.93 26.84 20.10
CA SER A 596 36.46 26.74 21.45
C SER A 596 35.35 26.90 22.48
N GLY A 597 35.12 25.86 23.29
CA GLY A 597 34.03 25.83 24.27
C GLY A 597 32.66 25.85 23.59
N ILE A 598 31.85 26.88 23.87
CA ILE A 598 30.50 27.08 23.30
C ILE A 598 30.54 28.06 22.10
N LYS A 599 31.69 28.68 21.83
CA LYS A 599 31.83 29.76 20.85
C LYS A 599 32.68 29.34 19.66
N ILE A 600 32.27 29.77 18.48
CA ILE A 600 33.03 29.64 17.23
C ILE A 600 33.56 31.03 16.87
N GLN A 601 34.88 31.20 16.94
CA GLN A 601 35.55 32.49 16.76
C GLN A 601 36.20 32.57 15.38
N LEU A 602 36.11 33.73 14.75
CA LEU A 602 36.74 33.99 13.46
C LEU A 602 38.28 34.05 13.62
N LYS A 603 39.02 33.24 12.86
CA LYS A 603 40.47 33.40 12.70
C LYS A 603 40.73 34.66 11.86
N SER A 604 41.84 35.36 12.10
CA SER A 604 42.18 36.66 11.47
C SER A 604 42.25 36.65 9.94
N GLU A 605 42.20 35.47 9.32
CA GLU A 605 42.29 35.27 7.88
C GLU A 605 40.90 35.23 7.24
N VAL A 606 40.65 36.19 6.34
CA VAL A 606 39.44 36.27 5.52
C VAL A 606 39.86 36.44 4.08
N ILE A 607 39.32 35.60 3.19
CA ILE A 607 39.60 35.68 1.76
C ILE A 607 38.36 36.25 1.08
N SER A 608 38.50 37.43 0.50
CA SER A 608 37.45 38.09 -0.28
C SER A 608 37.81 38.03 -1.77
N ILE A 609 36.87 37.53 -2.58
CA ILE A 609 37.06 37.34 -4.02
C ILE A 609 35.94 38.05 -4.77
N GLN A 610 36.28 38.77 -5.86
CA GLN A 610 35.30 39.52 -6.64
C GLN A 610 34.31 38.61 -7.41
N ASN A 611 34.79 37.49 -7.93
CA ASN A 611 34.01 36.51 -8.66
C ASN A 611 33.44 35.43 -7.74
N PRO A 612 32.18 35.01 -7.93
CA PRO A 612 31.56 34.01 -7.07
C PRO A 612 32.26 32.64 -7.21
N ILE A 613 32.55 32.05 -6.07
CA ILE A 613 33.15 30.73 -5.93
C ILE A 613 32.08 29.67 -6.20
N GLN A 614 32.30 28.79 -7.16
CA GLN A 614 31.38 27.68 -7.47
C GLN A 614 31.47 26.55 -6.45
N SER A 615 32.68 26.24 -5.99
CA SER A 615 32.94 25.18 -5.03
C SER A 615 34.24 25.46 -4.29
N CYS A 616 34.27 25.14 -3.00
CA CYS A 616 35.43 25.31 -2.13
C CYS A 616 35.61 24.05 -1.28
N LYS A 617 36.82 23.47 -1.23
CA LYS A 617 37.10 22.28 -0.41
C LYS A 617 38.52 22.28 0.15
N TRP A 618 38.68 21.60 1.28
CA TRP A 618 39.98 21.21 1.79
C TRP A 618 40.56 20.06 0.95
N ILE A 619 41.87 20.12 0.68
CA ILE A 619 42.64 19.06 0.04
C ILE A 619 43.88 18.80 0.90
N ARG A 620 44.19 17.55 1.16
CA ARG A 620 45.43 17.18 1.87
C ARG A 620 46.65 17.38 0.97
N ASN A 621 47.70 17.95 1.54
CA ASN A 621 49.04 18.00 0.95
C ASN A 621 50.09 17.62 1.99
N GLY A 622 50.53 16.36 1.97
CA GLY A 622 51.46 15.84 2.98
C GLY A 622 50.89 15.92 4.41
N ASN A 623 51.59 16.61 5.30
CA ASN A 623 51.17 16.84 6.70
C ASN A 623 50.32 18.11 6.88
N GLY A 624 49.92 18.79 5.81
CA GLY A 624 49.09 20.00 5.86
C GLY A 624 47.85 19.91 4.96
N ALA A 625 46.99 20.93 5.07
CA ALA A 625 45.81 21.07 4.23
C ALA A 625 45.94 22.31 3.33
N ILE A 626 45.70 22.14 2.03
CA ILE A 626 45.61 23.20 1.03
C ILE A 626 44.14 23.49 0.73
N PHE A 627 43.85 24.76 0.51
CA PHE A 627 42.53 25.22 0.10
C PHE A 627 42.43 25.25 -1.44
N LEU A 628 41.44 24.56 -2.00
CA LEU A 628 41.13 24.62 -3.44
C LEU A 628 39.74 25.21 -3.65
N TRP A 629 39.65 26.21 -4.55
CA TRP A 629 38.38 26.78 -4.99
C TRP A 629 38.31 26.90 -6.51
N LYS A 630 37.09 26.80 -7.05
CA LYS A 630 36.79 26.99 -8.47
C LYS A 630 35.97 28.26 -8.66
N LEU A 631 36.39 29.15 -9.56
CA LEU A 631 35.67 30.38 -9.89
C LEU A 631 34.72 30.16 -11.07
N SER A 632 33.56 30.85 -11.08
CA SER A 632 32.78 30.96 -12.31
C SER A 632 33.39 32.03 -13.20
N VAL A 633 33.99 31.65 -14.33
CA VAL A 633 34.35 32.60 -15.38
C VAL A 633 33.16 32.71 -16.31
N CYS A 634 32.45 33.84 -16.27
CA CYS A 634 31.42 34.16 -17.25
C CYS A 634 32.10 34.77 -18.49
N THR A 635 32.39 33.96 -19.51
CA THR A 635 32.70 34.49 -20.84
C THR A 635 31.40 34.96 -21.48
N LYS A 636 31.00 36.21 -21.23
CA LYS A 636 30.11 36.89 -22.17
C LYS A 636 30.93 37.18 -23.42
N CYS A 637 30.57 36.57 -24.55
CA CYS A 637 30.99 37.06 -25.86
C CYS A 637 30.37 38.45 -26.06
N GLU A 638 31.18 39.49 -25.94
CA GLU A 638 30.94 40.75 -26.63
C GLU A 638 32.07 40.94 -27.64
N ASP A 639 31.65 41.26 -28.86
CA ASP A 639 32.48 41.41 -30.04
C ASP A 639 33.57 42.47 -29.90
N LYS A 640 34.75 42.08 -30.39
CA LYS A 640 35.83 42.87 -31.01
C LYS A 640 36.62 43.87 -30.15
N ASN A 641 37.94 43.67 -30.25
CA ASN A 641 39.06 44.53 -29.84
C ASN A 641 39.44 44.52 -28.36
N THR A 642 40.27 43.56 -27.96
CA THR A 642 41.70 43.83 -27.67
C THR A 642 42.45 42.53 -27.32
N ARG A 643 43.50 42.24 -28.11
CA ARG A 643 44.58 41.32 -27.76
C ARG A 643 45.31 41.90 -26.54
N THR A 644 45.20 41.30 -25.36
CA THR A 644 46.22 41.47 -24.29
C THR A 644 46.15 40.48 -23.12
N THR A 645 45.09 39.68 -22.95
CA THR A 645 44.96 38.79 -21.76
C THR A 645 45.48 37.36 -21.95
N SER A 646 45.77 36.94 -23.19
CA SER A 646 46.38 35.62 -23.47
C SER A 646 47.85 35.54 -23.06
N GLU A 647 48.57 36.67 -23.05
CA GLU A 647 50.02 36.69 -22.76
C GLU A 647 50.34 36.78 -21.25
N ALA A 648 49.35 37.14 -20.41
CA ALA A 648 49.55 37.27 -18.97
C ALA A 648 49.47 35.93 -18.22
N ILE A 649 48.68 34.98 -18.73
CA ILE A 649 48.51 33.65 -18.14
C ILE A 649 49.70 32.75 -18.52
N GLU A 650 50.22 32.86 -19.75
CA GLU A 650 51.37 32.07 -20.22
C GLU A 650 52.69 32.50 -19.54
N LYS A 651 52.84 33.77 -19.15
CA LYS A 651 54.03 34.25 -18.40
C LYS A 651 54.09 33.82 -16.94
N GLN A 652 52.96 33.52 -16.28
CA GLN A 652 52.94 33.04 -14.89
C GLN A 652 53.16 31.52 -14.80
N GLU A 653 52.77 30.75 -15.81
CA GLU A 653 53.05 29.30 -15.86
C GLU A 653 54.53 28.99 -16.19
N LEU A 654 55.19 29.83 -16.99
CA LEU A 654 56.62 29.71 -17.29
C LEU A 654 57.51 30.04 -16.07
N THR A 655 57.15 31.03 -15.25
CA THR A 655 57.93 31.37 -14.03
C THR A 655 57.77 30.33 -12.91
N ALA A 656 56.65 29.59 -12.86
CA ALA A 656 56.45 28.49 -11.92
C ALA A 656 57.25 27.22 -12.32
N LYS A 657 57.37 26.93 -13.62
CA LYS A 657 58.17 25.82 -14.13
C LYS A 657 59.69 26.03 -13.99
N GLU A 658 60.18 27.27 -14.07
CA GLU A 658 61.61 27.57 -13.85
C GLU A 658 62.00 27.58 -12.37
N ARG A 659 61.08 27.96 -11.45
CA ARG A 659 61.32 27.87 -9.99
C ARG A 659 61.31 26.43 -9.48
N GLY A 660 60.51 25.54 -10.07
CA GLY A 660 60.51 24.11 -9.74
C GLY A 660 61.80 23.39 -10.19
N LYS A 661 62.38 23.76 -11.34
CA LYS A 661 63.64 23.16 -11.82
C LYS A 661 64.89 23.58 -11.05
N ASN A 662 64.88 24.73 -10.36
CA ASN A 662 66.01 25.17 -9.54
C ASN A 662 65.98 24.58 -8.11
N GLN A 663 64.82 24.21 -7.57
CA GLN A 663 64.75 23.52 -6.27
C GLN A 663 65.15 22.03 -6.37
N ASP A 664 64.86 21.38 -7.50
CA ASP A 664 65.27 19.98 -7.74
C ASP A 664 66.78 19.82 -8.05
N LYS A 665 67.47 20.88 -8.52
CA LYS A 665 68.95 20.88 -8.64
C LYS A 665 69.66 21.08 -7.29
N GLN A 666 69.07 21.85 -6.38
CA GLN A 666 69.69 22.16 -5.09
C GLN A 666 69.55 21.02 -4.07
N GLN A 667 68.53 20.15 -4.20
CA GLN A 667 68.42 18.92 -3.39
C GLN A 667 69.27 17.74 -3.90
N ILE A 668 69.84 17.83 -5.11
CA ILE A 668 70.75 16.80 -5.66
C ILE A 668 72.22 17.14 -5.38
N GLU A 669 72.59 18.40 -5.19
CA GLU A 669 73.96 18.79 -4.77
C GLU A 669 74.20 18.63 -3.26
N ASP A 670 73.19 18.80 -2.40
CA ASP A 670 73.34 18.62 -0.93
C ASP A 670 73.39 17.15 -0.46
N LYS A 671 73.15 16.18 -1.35
CA LYS A 671 73.26 14.74 -1.06
C LYS A 671 74.59 14.10 -1.46
N ASN A 672 75.46 14.82 -2.18
CA ASN A 672 76.78 14.31 -2.60
C ASN A 672 77.98 14.86 -1.80
N ASN A 673 77.75 15.63 -0.72
CA ASN A 673 78.82 16.20 0.12
C ASN A 673 78.83 15.72 1.58
N LYS A 674 78.45 14.46 1.83
CA LYS A 674 78.63 13.81 3.15
C LYS A 674 79.28 12.41 3.07
N GLU A 675 80.21 12.24 2.15
CA GLU A 675 81.28 11.23 2.23
C GLU A 675 82.60 11.89 1.77
N GLU A 676 83.31 12.54 2.71
CA GLU A 676 84.77 12.58 2.88
C GLU A 676 85.19 13.78 3.76
N ILE A 677 85.75 13.42 4.93
CA ILE A 677 86.42 14.21 5.99
C ILE A 677 85.53 15.01 6.95
#